data_AF-A0A0M4E9G0-F1
#
_entry.id   AF-A0A0M4E9G0-F1
#
_cell.length_a   1.000
_cell.length_b   1.000
_cell.length_c   1.000
_cell.angle_alpha   90.00
_cell.angle_beta   90.00
_cell.angle_gamma   90.00
#
_symmetry.space_group_name_H-M   'P 1'
#
loop_
_entity.id
_entity.type
_entity.pdbx_description
1 polymer ?
#
loop_
_entity_poly.entity_id
_entity_poly.type
_entity_poly.pdbx_seq_one_letter_code
_entity_poly.pdbx_strand_id
1 'polypeptide(L)'
;MFAQTEFQKSSFLSHTKAAREERALEKRREEAAILLQATLKGFVARNQYQKRIIKDFDAIFLELEEKDAKLVPSVNVYPVLRRYLTQIKFNKNDSEMRDRLEHICRYVNRAMEADNPTLSYAALCLHKERSLPWIAHIKILLTNCLKLLPQLKPENHADSISLALLLHTLIVFTAIKSWEILRIAVFEKLQPAMQKVCCNIQGHLVQHGFYRSMRLILLKGTIREELSVKPVTLVAIITLCQRPLIDGDFSRNLLLQFLSEIISVPALIYHLHQNVPQCIEQLSSMCLLKRALTMSQDFMWFEEFSATMTGTKSLAYLGNICNLFNIENLEDAKLLAYPLLIETTTSLLELIPSTVTTKGVVTQWHELLGWHAPCTEPAQNQNVGLIKKQFHMLWDHRCIKLLLGDLLKQINVNYERIEFQSPQQPSTSNLLRRALERSSTRGSGLLGSAASKQTKQQWRKLDNSDVVQISRVCGMYYAALNTISQLKLDILTGVCYNDNVLYDLWLLLTSLGPNCGMKEFLELLRSETALQKPQASLLMLFCDCMTHYVTILDEYEMYTEQSPFCLNDYVMLTYFLNNILYKLINDNILGAKNIVMNPVFVSLHTLLLCLYRRDCRRPFAPPNHWLIPEVKPSTFINDLEKAKRNAMLLLAKMPQIIPHEDRVKLFRKFVQNEKAVMGLTESACASPRSALIVIHRERIVEDGYRQLAAQPTQALKGVIRVRFINQQGLHEAGIDQDGVFKEFLEETIKKVFDPSLNLFKTTSDQRLYPSPISYVQDNHLQLFEFVGRMLGKAVYEGIVVDVPFASFFLSQLLGQTQQALYSCMDELPSLDNELYRSLTFIKHYKQDVSDLNLTFSVDQDVMGKIVTHDLHPGGKARIVNDLNKLVYIHYMAYFHMNTQIRDQTQAFNRGFRSIVNPEWLSLFSPPELQRLISGDTVPLDLKDLRKHTQYYGGFHDSHRVVGWLWDILAKDFSEDERKLFLKFVTSCSKPPLLGFAHLEPPFSIRCVEVGDDEDTGDTIGSVIRGFFTIRKKDPLNRLPTSSTCFNLLKLPNYQKKSTLRDKLRYAVSSNTGFELS
;
A
#
# COMPACT_ATOMS: atom_id res chain seq x y z
N MET A 1 -66.96 -91.94 -4.51
CA MET A 1 -66.04 -92.24 -5.64
C MET A 1 -65.63 -91.02 -6.48
N PHE A 2 -66.05 -89.77 -6.19
CA PHE A 2 -65.74 -88.61 -7.05
C PHE A 2 -64.66 -87.63 -6.52
N ALA A 3 -64.12 -87.81 -5.32
CA ALA A 3 -63.10 -86.90 -4.76
C ALA A 3 -61.65 -87.28 -5.13
N GLN A 4 -61.38 -88.54 -5.51
CA GLN A 4 -60.02 -89.01 -5.83
C GLN A 4 -59.55 -88.58 -7.24
N THR A 5 -60.47 -88.33 -8.17
CA THR A 5 -60.15 -87.97 -9.56
C THR A 5 -59.78 -86.49 -9.74
N GLU A 6 -60.36 -85.57 -8.96
CA GLU A 6 -59.97 -84.15 -9.02
C GLU A 6 -58.61 -83.86 -8.38
N PHE A 7 -58.28 -84.54 -7.27
CA PHE A 7 -56.97 -84.40 -6.62
C PHE A 7 -55.83 -84.94 -7.49
N GLN A 8 -56.07 -86.03 -8.23
CA GLN A 8 -55.11 -86.53 -9.22
C GLN A 8 -54.94 -85.56 -10.39
N LYS A 9 -56.00 -84.88 -10.84
CA LYS A 9 -55.94 -83.95 -11.98
C LYS A 9 -55.24 -82.64 -11.61
N SER A 10 -55.50 -82.09 -10.42
CA SER A 10 -54.81 -80.88 -9.94
C SER A 10 -53.35 -81.13 -9.59
N SER A 11 -53.04 -82.27 -8.95
CA SER A 11 -51.66 -82.73 -8.70
C SER A 11 -50.91 -83.00 -10.01
N PHE A 12 -51.56 -83.60 -11.00
CA PHE A 12 -50.98 -83.80 -12.33
C PHE A 12 -50.70 -82.47 -13.03
N LEU A 13 -51.63 -81.51 -12.98
CA LEU A 13 -51.44 -80.17 -13.57
C LEU A 13 -50.34 -79.38 -12.84
N SER A 14 -50.24 -79.46 -11.51
CA SER A 14 -49.16 -78.83 -10.75
C SER A 14 -47.81 -79.48 -11.02
N HIS A 15 -47.73 -80.81 -11.12
CA HIS A 15 -46.53 -81.53 -11.54
C HIS A 15 -46.14 -81.19 -12.97
N THR A 16 -47.11 -81.06 -13.88
CA THR A 16 -46.84 -80.69 -15.27
C THR A 16 -46.36 -79.23 -15.39
N LYS A 17 -46.91 -78.33 -14.56
CA LYS A 17 -46.45 -76.93 -14.48
C LYS A 17 -45.05 -76.83 -13.86
N ALA A 18 -44.81 -77.52 -12.75
CA ALA A 18 -43.49 -77.59 -12.11
C ALA A 18 -42.44 -78.18 -13.06
N ALA A 19 -42.76 -79.26 -13.78
CA ALA A 19 -41.88 -79.84 -14.80
C ALA A 19 -41.66 -78.89 -16.00
N ARG A 20 -42.64 -78.06 -16.38
CA ARG A 20 -42.45 -77.03 -17.41
C ARG A 20 -41.55 -75.90 -16.93
N GLU A 21 -41.73 -75.45 -15.69
CA GLU A 21 -40.89 -74.42 -15.07
C GLU A 21 -39.46 -74.92 -14.85
N GLU A 22 -39.29 -76.18 -14.43
CA GLU A 22 -37.99 -76.85 -14.30
C GLU A 22 -37.28 -76.95 -15.66
N ARG A 23 -37.97 -77.39 -16.72
CA ARG A 23 -37.42 -77.38 -18.09
C ARG A 23 -37.09 -75.98 -18.59
N ALA A 24 -37.90 -74.98 -18.27
CA ALA A 24 -37.62 -73.59 -18.63
C ALA A 24 -36.38 -73.05 -17.88
N LEU A 25 -36.19 -73.46 -16.62
CA LEU A 25 -35.05 -73.09 -15.80
C LEU A 25 -33.77 -73.82 -16.24
N GLU A 26 -33.86 -75.09 -16.61
CA GLU A 26 -32.78 -75.85 -17.27
C GLU A 26 -32.38 -75.21 -18.59
N LYS A 27 -33.36 -74.86 -19.45
CA LYS A 27 -33.09 -74.17 -20.72
C LYS A 27 -32.36 -72.85 -20.50
N ARG A 28 -32.76 -72.04 -19.50
CA ARG A 28 -32.04 -70.81 -19.13
C ARG A 28 -30.64 -71.08 -18.60
N ARG A 29 -30.44 -72.14 -17.80
CA ARG A 29 -29.11 -72.55 -17.33
C ARG A 29 -28.21 -72.97 -18.49
N GLU A 30 -28.76 -73.69 -19.46
CA GLU A 30 -28.04 -74.13 -20.66
C GLU A 30 -27.69 -72.94 -21.56
N GLU A 31 -28.63 -72.02 -21.81
CA GLU A 31 -28.37 -70.77 -22.54
C GLU A 31 -27.29 -69.91 -21.86
N ALA A 32 -27.35 -69.77 -20.53
CA ALA A 32 -26.33 -69.07 -19.75
C ALA A 32 -24.97 -69.78 -19.80
N ALA A 33 -24.94 -71.12 -19.74
CA ALA A 33 -23.73 -71.91 -19.86
C ALA A 33 -23.08 -71.77 -21.25
N ILE A 34 -23.89 -71.78 -22.32
CA ILE A 34 -23.41 -71.55 -23.69
C ILE A 34 -22.80 -70.16 -23.81
N LEU A 35 -23.45 -69.13 -23.26
CA LEU A 35 -22.93 -67.76 -23.27
C LEU A 35 -21.61 -67.64 -22.49
N LEU A 36 -21.52 -68.24 -21.30
CA LEU A 36 -20.30 -68.28 -20.49
C LEU A 36 -19.17 -69.04 -21.20
N GLN A 37 -19.47 -70.17 -21.83
CA GLN A 37 -18.48 -70.93 -22.60
C GLN A 37 -18.02 -70.16 -23.84
N ALA A 38 -18.92 -69.51 -24.57
CA ALA A 38 -18.59 -68.71 -25.74
C ALA A 38 -17.74 -67.48 -25.37
N THR A 39 -18.08 -66.80 -24.28
CA THR A 39 -17.32 -65.64 -23.78
C THR A 39 -15.93 -66.05 -23.28
N LEU A 40 -15.81 -67.16 -22.54
CA LEU A 40 -14.53 -67.70 -22.08
C LEU A 40 -13.65 -68.18 -23.25
N LYS A 41 -14.21 -68.96 -24.20
CA LYS A 41 -13.49 -69.39 -25.41
C LYS A 41 -13.02 -68.18 -26.22
N GLY A 42 -13.87 -67.17 -26.37
CA GLY A 42 -13.51 -65.90 -27.01
C GLY A 42 -12.40 -65.15 -26.28
N PHE A 43 -12.42 -65.12 -24.94
CA PHE A 43 -11.37 -64.51 -24.13
C PHE A 43 -10.03 -65.24 -24.29
N VAL A 44 -10.03 -66.58 -24.20
CA VAL A 44 -8.83 -67.42 -24.37
C VAL A 44 -8.25 -67.26 -25.78
N ALA A 45 -9.08 -67.31 -26.82
CA ALA A 45 -8.64 -67.13 -28.21
C ALA A 45 -8.01 -65.74 -28.44
N ARG A 46 -8.62 -64.66 -27.91
CA ARG A 46 -8.04 -63.31 -27.97
C ARG A 46 -6.71 -63.22 -27.24
N ASN A 47 -6.59 -63.84 -26.07
CA ASN A 47 -5.35 -63.86 -25.28
C ASN A 47 -4.23 -64.65 -25.99
N GLN A 48 -4.55 -65.81 -26.58
CA GLN A 48 -3.60 -66.58 -27.40
C GLN A 48 -3.14 -65.79 -28.64
N TYR A 49 -4.07 -65.10 -29.30
CA TYR A 49 -3.74 -64.25 -30.45
C TYR A 49 -2.85 -63.07 -30.06
N GLN A 50 -3.12 -62.40 -28.94
CA GLN A 50 -2.25 -61.35 -28.40
C GLN A 50 -0.85 -61.87 -28.06
N LYS A 51 -0.75 -63.03 -27.40
CA LYS A 51 0.55 -63.67 -27.13
C LYS A 51 1.33 -64.00 -28.40
N ARG A 52 0.65 -64.46 -29.45
CA ARG A 52 1.29 -64.70 -30.77
C ARG A 52 1.81 -63.41 -31.38
N ILE A 53 1.05 -62.31 -31.32
CA ILE A 53 1.49 -61.01 -31.83
C ILE A 53 2.72 -60.50 -31.07
N ILE A 54 2.74 -60.65 -29.75
CA ILE A 54 3.90 -60.28 -28.92
C ILE A 54 5.11 -61.15 -29.28
N LYS A 55 4.93 -62.46 -29.46
CA LYS A 55 6.01 -63.37 -29.88
C LYS A 55 6.57 -63.02 -31.26
N ASP A 56 5.71 -62.74 -32.24
CA ASP A 56 6.11 -62.30 -33.58
C ASP A 56 6.91 -60.99 -33.51
N PHE A 57 6.55 -60.09 -32.59
CA PHE A 57 7.25 -58.82 -32.35
C PHE A 57 8.62 -59.04 -31.71
N ASP A 58 8.65 -59.75 -30.59
CA ASP A 58 9.87 -60.00 -29.80
C ASP A 58 10.93 -60.72 -30.65
N ALA A 59 10.53 -61.62 -31.55
CA ALA A 59 11.43 -62.30 -32.50
C ALA A 59 12.17 -61.35 -33.48
N ILE A 60 11.61 -60.17 -33.76
CA ILE A 60 12.25 -59.18 -34.64
C ILE A 60 13.09 -58.19 -33.83
N PHE A 61 12.64 -57.80 -32.64
CA PHE A 61 13.19 -56.66 -31.91
C PHE A 61 14.15 -57.02 -30.77
N LEU A 62 14.13 -58.23 -30.22
CA LEU A 62 15.11 -58.68 -29.21
C LEU A 62 16.48 -59.00 -29.82
N GLU A 63 16.55 -59.35 -31.12
CA GLU A 63 17.82 -59.61 -31.83
C GLU A 63 18.53 -58.30 -32.27
N LEU A 64 17.91 -57.13 -32.08
CA LEU A 64 18.39 -55.83 -32.55
C LEU A 64 19.11 -54.99 -31.46
N GLU A 65 19.41 -55.56 -30.29
CA GLU A 65 20.00 -54.85 -29.15
C GLU A 65 21.47 -54.44 -29.33
N GLU A 66 22.20 -55.04 -30.29
CA GLU A 66 23.60 -54.69 -30.56
C GLU A 66 23.73 -53.42 -31.42
N LYS A 67 24.64 -52.51 -31.02
CA LYS A 67 24.86 -51.21 -31.69
C LYS A 67 25.20 -51.34 -33.18
N ASP A 68 25.70 -52.49 -33.63
CA ASP A 68 26.14 -52.79 -35.00
C ASP A 68 25.20 -53.76 -35.77
N ALA A 69 24.00 -54.04 -35.24
CA ALA A 69 23.05 -54.93 -35.91
C ALA A 69 22.57 -54.36 -37.26
N LYS A 70 22.63 -55.17 -38.33
CA LYS A 70 22.14 -54.80 -39.67
C LYS A 70 20.63 -54.52 -39.63
N LEU A 71 20.22 -53.39 -40.19
CA LEU A 71 18.81 -53.00 -40.25
C LEU A 71 17.99 -54.01 -41.06
N VAL A 72 16.95 -54.58 -40.47
CA VAL A 72 16.01 -55.50 -41.15
C VAL A 72 15.21 -54.71 -42.21
N PRO A 73 14.89 -55.29 -43.40
CA PRO A 73 14.08 -54.60 -44.40
C PRO A 73 12.70 -54.19 -43.92
N SER A 74 12.32 -52.92 -44.17
CA SER A 74 11.08 -52.32 -43.69
C SER A 74 9.81 -53.02 -44.17
N VAL A 75 9.86 -53.70 -45.33
CA VAL A 75 8.76 -54.51 -45.88
C VAL A 75 8.40 -55.70 -44.98
N ASN A 76 9.37 -56.27 -44.28
CA ASN A 76 9.18 -57.43 -43.38
C ASN A 76 8.72 -56.99 -41.99
N VAL A 77 9.20 -55.84 -41.53
CA VAL A 77 8.91 -55.31 -40.20
C VAL A 77 7.52 -54.66 -40.13
N TYR A 78 7.09 -53.96 -41.19
CA TYR A 78 5.81 -53.23 -41.21
C TYR A 78 4.56 -54.06 -40.90
N PRO A 79 4.35 -55.27 -41.46
CA PRO A 79 3.17 -56.09 -41.15
C PRO A 79 3.11 -56.54 -39.67
N VAL A 80 4.27 -56.79 -39.05
CA VAL A 80 4.36 -57.17 -37.64
C VAL A 80 4.06 -55.96 -36.75
N LEU A 81 4.70 -54.82 -37.01
CA LEU A 81 4.45 -53.57 -36.28
C LEU A 81 3.01 -53.10 -36.39
N ARG A 82 2.39 -53.21 -37.58
CA ARG A 82 0.99 -52.84 -37.79
C ARG A 82 0.04 -53.71 -36.97
N ARG A 83 0.26 -55.02 -36.92
CA ARG A 83 -0.54 -55.94 -36.07
C ARG A 83 -0.34 -55.64 -34.59
N TYR A 84 0.91 -55.40 -34.17
CA TYR A 84 1.23 -55.05 -32.79
C TYR A 84 0.52 -53.77 -32.33
N LEU A 85 0.71 -52.65 -33.03
CA LEU A 85 0.13 -51.35 -32.62
C LEU A 85 -1.40 -51.30 -32.67
N THR A 86 -2.05 -52.15 -33.48
CA THR A 86 -3.52 -52.16 -33.59
C THR A 86 -4.21 -53.08 -32.57
N GLN A 87 -3.56 -54.19 -32.19
CA GLN A 87 -4.17 -55.22 -31.34
C GLN A 87 -3.75 -55.12 -29.87
N ILE A 88 -2.62 -54.48 -29.60
CA ILE A 88 -2.08 -54.29 -28.26
C ILE A 88 -2.46 -52.90 -27.76
N LYS A 89 -3.25 -52.83 -26.69
CA LYS A 89 -3.62 -51.58 -26.03
C LYS A 89 -2.53 -51.19 -25.03
N PHE A 90 -1.97 -50.00 -25.18
CA PHE A 90 -0.98 -49.46 -24.26
C PHE A 90 -1.64 -49.05 -22.93
N ASN A 91 -1.24 -49.71 -21.84
CA ASN A 91 -1.64 -49.37 -20.48
C ASN A 91 -0.57 -48.52 -19.79
N LYS A 92 -0.98 -47.63 -18.89
CA LYS A 92 -0.13 -46.57 -18.32
C LYS A 92 0.98 -47.04 -17.37
N ASN A 93 0.93 -48.27 -16.83
CA ASN A 93 1.81 -48.71 -15.74
C ASN A 93 2.70 -49.91 -16.12
N ASP A 94 2.83 -50.23 -17.40
CA ASP A 94 3.55 -51.41 -17.88
C ASP A 94 4.95 -51.04 -18.40
N SER A 95 6.00 -51.38 -17.63
CA SER A 95 7.40 -51.11 -17.97
C SER A 95 7.83 -51.85 -19.24
N GLU A 96 7.35 -53.08 -19.43
CA GLU A 96 7.73 -53.92 -20.57
C GLU A 96 7.16 -53.33 -21.87
N MET A 97 5.96 -52.75 -21.81
CA MET A 97 5.37 -52.04 -22.95
C MET A 97 6.10 -50.74 -23.31
N ARG A 98 6.62 -50.02 -22.32
CA ARG A 98 7.47 -48.84 -22.54
C ARG A 98 8.72 -49.24 -23.29
N ASP A 99 9.41 -50.28 -22.84
CA ASP A 99 10.64 -50.75 -23.48
C ASP A 99 10.36 -51.17 -24.93
N ARG A 100 9.31 -51.97 -25.18
CA ARG A 100 8.92 -52.35 -26.55
C ARG A 100 8.62 -51.14 -27.44
N LEU A 101 7.96 -50.09 -26.93
CA LEU A 101 7.72 -48.86 -27.69
C LEU A 101 9.03 -48.15 -28.05
N GLU A 102 9.99 -48.09 -27.13
CA GLU A 102 11.30 -47.50 -27.40
C GLU A 102 12.06 -48.29 -28.47
N HIS A 103 11.99 -49.63 -28.48
CA HIS A 103 12.58 -50.45 -29.55
C HIS A 103 11.98 -50.13 -30.92
N ILE A 104 10.65 -49.96 -30.99
CA ILE A 104 9.97 -49.53 -32.22
C ILE A 104 10.54 -48.18 -32.68
N CYS A 105 10.59 -47.19 -31.77
CA CYS A 105 11.09 -45.86 -32.09
C CYS A 105 12.55 -45.88 -32.58
N ARG A 106 13.44 -46.66 -31.95
CA ARG A 106 14.85 -46.78 -32.36
C ARG A 106 14.98 -47.36 -33.77
N TYR A 107 14.28 -48.47 -34.07
CA TYR A 107 14.30 -49.07 -35.41
C TYR A 107 13.73 -48.10 -36.45
N VAL A 108 12.56 -47.53 -36.19
CA VAL A 108 11.86 -46.71 -37.16
C VAL A 108 12.67 -45.43 -37.46
N ASN A 109 13.28 -44.80 -36.45
CA ASN A 109 14.15 -43.64 -36.68
C ASN A 109 15.35 -43.99 -37.57
N ARG A 110 16.09 -45.08 -37.26
CA ARG A 110 17.19 -45.57 -38.10
C ARG A 110 16.74 -45.91 -39.52
N ALA A 111 15.55 -46.51 -39.66
CA ALA A 111 14.98 -46.84 -40.95
C ALA A 111 14.49 -45.62 -41.74
N MET A 112 14.24 -44.47 -41.12
CA MET A 112 13.89 -43.24 -41.83
C MET A 112 15.14 -42.51 -42.35
N GLU A 113 16.30 -42.74 -41.73
CA GLU A 113 17.61 -42.23 -42.14
C GLU A 113 18.25 -43.04 -43.28
N ALA A 114 17.71 -44.23 -43.60
CA ALA A 114 18.20 -45.05 -44.69
C ALA A 114 17.82 -44.46 -46.06
N ASP A 115 18.82 -44.35 -46.94
CA ASP A 115 18.69 -43.94 -48.35
C ASP A 115 18.22 -45.09 -49.27
N ASN A 116 18.49 -46.34 -48.88
CA ASN A 116 18.07 -47.51 -49.63
C ASN A 116 16.53 -47.75 -49.53
N PRO A 117 15.78 -47.80 -50.65
CA PRO A 117 14.32 -48.00 -50.64
C PRO A 117 13.83 -49.28 -49.94
N THR A 118 14.64 -50.34 -49.88
CA THR A 118 14.26 -51.61 -49.22
C THR A 118 14.34 -51.52 -47.69
N LEU A 119 15.27 -50.70 -47.20
CA LEU A 119 15.50 -50.45 -45.79
C LEU A 119 14.66 -49.28 -45.28
N SER A 120 14.39 -48.30 -46.14
CA SER A 120 13.71 -47.06 -45.77
C SER A 120 12.26 -47.29 -45.34
N TYR A 121 11.91 -46.84 -44.14
CA TYR A 121 10.52 -46.94 -43.67
C TYR A 121 9.60 -45.95 -44.40
N ALA A 122 10.14 -44.83 -44.89
CA ALA A 122 9.42 -43.84 -45.69
C ALA A 122 9.03 -44.39 -47.08
N ALA A 123 9.85 -45.29 -47.66
CA ALA A 123 9.57 -45.91 -48.96
C ALA A 123 8.22 -46.65 -48.99
N LEU A 124 7.81 -47.22 -47.85
CA LEU A 124 6.53 -47.91 -47.71
C LEU A 124 5.33 -47.00 -48.00
N CYS A 125 5.44 -45.71 -47.67
CA CYS A 125 4.39 -44.72 -47.91
C CYS A 125 4.29 -44.33 -49.40
N LEU A 126 5.36 -44.51 -50.18
CA LEU A 126 5.40 -44.18 -51.61
C LEU A 126 4.60 -45.18 -52.46
N HIS A 127 4.33 -46.38 -51.94
CA HIS A 127 3.50 -47.39 -52.61
C HIS A 127 2.01 -47.10 -52.43
N LYS A 128 1.28 -46.99 -53.55
CA LYS A 128 -0.15 -46.62 -53.60
C LYS A 128 -1.05 -47.48 -52.69
N GLU A 129 -0.79 -48.79 -52.60
CA GLU A 129 -1.58 -49.72 -51.79
C GLU A 129 -1.31 -49.65 -50.29
N ARG A 130 -0.12 -49.16 -49.89
CA ARG A 130 0.33 -49.14 -48.49
C ARG A 130 0.30 -47.76 -47.86
N SER A 131 0.19 -46.69 -48.64
CA SER A 131 0.21 -45.28 -48.19
C SER A 131 -0.80 -44.97 -47.09
N LEU A 132 -2.11 -45.19 -47.32
CA LEU A 132 -3.15 -44.88 -46.33
C LEU A 132 -3.05 -45.76 -45.07
N PRO A 133 -2.88 -47.10 -45.15
CA PRO A 133 -2.64 -47.93 -43.97
C PRO A 133 -1.38 -47.53 -43.19
N TRP A 134 -0.33 -47.08 -43.88
CA TRP A 134 0.91 -46.62 -43.26
C TRP A 134 0.70 -45.32 -42.48
N ILE A 135 -0.02 -44.35 -43.06
CA ILE A 135 -0.36 -43.09 -42.36
C ILE A 135 -1.17 -43.39 -41.09
N ALA A 136 -2.18 -44.26 -41.17
CA ALA A 136 -2.97 -44.66 -40.00
C ALA A 136 -2.11 -45.36 -38.93
N HIS A 137 -1.17 -46.21 -39.37
CA HIS A 137 -0.23 -46.89 -38.49
C HIS A 137 0.72 -45.90 -37.76
N ILE A 138 1.29 -44.94 -38.49
CA ILE A 138 2.15 -43.90 -37.91
C ILE A 138 1.37 -43.03 -36.92
N LYS A 139 0.13 -42.65 -37.25
CA LYS A 139 -0.74 -41.91 -36.30
C LYS A 139 -0.87 -42.64 -34.97
N ILE A 140 -1.16 -43.95 -34.98
CA ILE A 140 -1.25 -44.76 -33.76
C ILE A 140 0.07 -44.77 -33.00
N LEU A 141 1.21 -44.97 -33.68
CA LEU A 141 2.54 -44.96 -33.07
C LEU A 141 2.78 -43.65 -32.32
N LEU A 142 2.63 -42.52 -33.01
CA LEU A 142 2.92 -41.21 -32.46
C LEU A 142 1.93 -40.81 -31.35
N THR A 143 0.66 -41.19 -31.45
CA THR A 143 -0.31 -41.00 -30.36
C THR A 143 0.10 -41.77 -29.10
N ASN A 144 0.69 -42.96 -29.23
CA ASN A 144 1.23 -43.70 -28.08
C ASN A 144 2.49 -43.03 -27.52
N CYS A 145 3.37 -42.48 -28.36
CA CYS A 145 4.49 -41.65 -27.92
C CYS A 145 3.99 -40.44 -27.09
N LEU A 146 2.97 -39.72 -27.57
CA LEU A 146 2.39 -38.58 -26.85
C LEU A 146 1.79 -38.95 -25.48
N LYS A 147 1.20 -40.15 -25.35
CA LYS A 147 0.66 -40.62 -24.05
C LYS A 147 1.75 -40.94 -23.02
N LEU A 148 2.94 -41.33 -23.47
CA LEU A 148 4.06 -41.67 -22.60
C LEU A 148 4.87 -40.44 -22.17
N LEU A 149 5.02 -39.46 -23.07
CA LEU A 149 5.81 -38.25 -22.85
C LEU A 149 5.55 -37.55 -21.49
N PRO A 150 4.29 -37.29 -21.08
CA PRO A 150 4.01 -36.66 -19.79
C PRO A 150 4.36 -37.50 -18.56
N GLN A 151 4.66 -38.80 -18.70
CA GLN A 151 4.99 -39.69 -17.59
C GLN A 151 6.48 -39.61 -17.24
N LEU A 152 7.31 -39.29 -18.22
CA LEU A 152 8.77 -39.19 -18.06
C LEU A 152 9.14 -38.04 -17.12
N LYS A 153 10.21 -38.24 -16.33
CA LYS A 153 10.79 -37.21 -15.46
C LYS A 153 12.13 -36.76 -16.04
N PRO A 154 12.26 -35.52 -16.52
CA PRO A 154 13.47 -35.08 -17.21
C PRO A 154 14.73 -35.09 -16.32
N GLU A 155 14.54 -35.00 -15.00
CA GLU A 155 15.60 -35.09 -13.98
C GLU A 155 16.30 -36.47 -13.95
N ASN A 156 15.59 -37.54 -14.33
CA ASN A 156 16.14 -38.89 -14.34
C ASN A 156 16.90 -39.13 -15.65
N HIS A 157 18.14 -39.62 -15.57
CA HIS A 157 18.98 -39.85 -16.75
C HIS A 157 18.34 -40.80 -17.78
N ALA A 158 17.79 -41.95 -17.32
CA ALA A 158 17.13 -42.92 -18.19
C ALA A 158 15.90 -42.33 -18.88
N ASP A 159 15.04 -41.63 -18.13
CA ASP A 159 13.87 -40.94 -18.70
C ASP A 159 14.25 -39.81 -19.65
N SER A 160 15.38 -39.12 -19.42
CA SER A 160 15.93 -38.10 -20.31
C SER A 160 16.32 -38.68 -21.68
N ILE A 161 16.92 -39.88 -21.70
CA ILE A 161 17.24 -40.61 -22.94
C ILE A 161 15.94 -41.02 -23.65
N SER A 162 14.98 -41.61 -22.93
CA SER A 162 13.68 -41.99 -23.49
C SER A 162 12.93 -40.77 -24.05
N LEU A 163 12.98 -39.64 -23.34
CA LEU A 163 12.36 -38.38 -23.76
C LEU A 163 12.96 -37.88 -25.07
N ALA A 164 14.30 -37.86 -25.18
CA ALA A 164 14.98 -37.47 -26.41
C ALA A 164 14.61 -38.39 -27.59
N LEU A 165 14.56 -39.71 -27.37
CA LEU A 165 14.17 -40.68 -28.39
C LEU A 165 12.75 -40.45 -28.91
N LEU A 166 11.78 -40.28 -28.02
CA LEU A 166 10.37 -40.10 -28.41
C LEU A 166 10.13 -38.76 -29.11
N LEU A 167 10.76 -37.69 -28.63
CA LEU A 167 10.71 -36.39 -29.30
C LEU A 167 11.38 -36.45 -30.68
N HIS A 168 12.50 -37.16 -30.81
CA HIS A 168 13.14 -37.37 -32.10
C HIS A 168 12.24 -38.15 -33.06
N THR A 169 11.54 -39.20 -32.61
CA THR A 169 10.56 -39.91 -33.44
C THR A 169 9.42 -39.00 -33.91
N LEU A 170 8.91 -38.12 -33.05
CA LEU A 170 7.94 -37.11 -33.46
C LEU A 170 8.52 -36.16 -34.51
N ILE A 171 9.78 -35.73 -34.36
CA ILE A 171 10.47 -34.86 -35.33
C ILE A 171 10.59 -35.53 -36.70
N VAL A 172 11.01 -36.79 -36.72
CA VAL A 172 11.24 -37.56 -37.95
C VAL A 172 9.95 -37.67 -38.77
N PHE A 173 8.80 -37.94 -38.15
CA PHE A 173 7.53 -38.10 -38.86
C PHE A 173 6.75 -36.81 -39.12
N THR A 174 7.24 -35.67 -38.63
CA THR A 174 6.60 -34.36 -38.83
C THR A 174 7.43 -33.41 -39.68
N ALA A 175 8.59 -33.82 -40.21
CA ALA A 175 9.37 -33.05 -41.16
C ALA A 175 10.00 -33.92 -42.26
N ILE A 176 9.81 -33.49 -43.51
CA ILE A 176 10.42 -34.11 -44.71
C ILE A 176 11.93 -34.16 -44.63
N LYS A 177 12.57 -33.13 -44.05
CA LYS A 177 14.04 -33.02 -44.01
C LYS A 177 14.72 -34.21 -43.33
N SER A 178 13.98 -34.96 -42.51
CA SER A 178 14.43 -36.17 -41.82
C SER A 178 14.28 -37.46 -42.65
N TRP A 179 13.73 -37.40 -43.87
CA TRP A 179 13.47 -38.57 -44.71
C TRP A 179 14.56 -38.64 -45.78
N GLU A 180 15.62 -39.41 -45.54
CA GLU A 180 16.82 -39.40 -46.39
C GLU A 180 16.50 -39.83 -47.84
N ILE A 181 15.56 -40.76 -48.01
CA ILE A 181 15.10 -41.24 -49.32
C ILE A 181 14.56 -40.12 -50.22
N LEU A 182 14.02 -39.03 -49.65
CA LEU A 182 13.48 -37.90 -50.41
C LEU A 182 14.54 -36.92 -50.90
N ARG A 183 15.81 -37.11 -50.49
CA ARG A 183 16.97 -36.36 -51.02
C ARG A 183 17.54 -36.99 -52.29
N ILE A 184 17.12 -38.20 -52.62
CA ILE A 184 17.46 -38.86 -53.89
C ILE A 184 16.68 -38.17 -55.01
N ALA A 185 17.38 -37.77 -56.08
CA ALA A 185 16.82 -36.99 -57.20
C ALA A 185 15.54 -37.58 -57.81
N VAL A 186 15.39 -38.91 -57.78
CA VAL A 186 14.19 -39.61 -58.29
C VAL A 186 12.94 -39.31 -57.46
N PHE A 187 13.08 -39.15 -56.14
CA PHE A 187 11.97 -38.94 -55.20
C PHE A 187 11.78 -37.49 -54.77
N GLU A 188 12.68 -36.58 -55.17
CA GLU A 188 12.63 -35.15 -54.85
C GLU A 188 11.30 -34.50 -55.28
N LYS A 189 10.76 -34.90 -56.44
CA LYS A 189 9.47 -34.41 -56.95
C LYS A 189 8.27 -34.77 -56.06
N LEU A 190 8.42 -35.74 -55.15
CA LEU A 190 7.36 -36.17 -54.23
C LEU A 190 7.37 -35.39 -52.90
N GLN A 191 8.38 -34.54 -52.65
CA GLN A 191 8.47 -33.76 -51.41
C GLN A 191 7.18 -32.95 -51.11
N PRO A 192 6.55 -32.23 -52.06
CA PRO A 192 5.32 -31.48 -51.75
C PRO A 192 4.15 -32.38 -51.31
N ALA A 193 4.04 -33.59 -51.88
CA ALA A 193 3.02 -34.56 -51.50
C ALA A 193 3.29 -35.15 -50.10
N MET A 194 4.56 -35.43 -49.80
CA MET A 194 4.97 -35.89 -48.47
C MET A 194 4.81 -34.81 -47.40
N GLN A 195 4.91 -33.51 -47.77
CA GLN A 195 4.65 -32.42 -46.82
C GLN A 195 3.20 -32.48 -46.35
N LYS A 196 2.26 -32.69 -47.27
CA LYS A 196 0.84 -32.85 -46.92
C LYS A 196 0.59 -34.04 -46.00
N VAL A 197 1.38 -35.12 -46.13
CA VAL A 197 1.32 -36.26 -45.21
C VAL A 197 1.81 -35.85 -43.82
N CYS A 198 2.94 -35.15 -43.72
CA CYS A 198 3.44 -34.59 -42.45
C CYS A 198 2.39 -33.66 -41.81
N CYS A 199 1.80 -32.72 -42.55
CA CYS A 199 0.73 -31.84 -42.06
C CYS A 199 -0.49 -32.63 -41.57
N ASN A 200 -0.89 -33.69 -42.27
CA ASN A 200 -2.00 -34.56 -41.87
C ASN A 200 -1.71 -35.31 -40.55
N ILE A 201 -0.48 -35.76 -40.37
CA ILE A 201 -0.02 -36.39 -39.12
C ILE A 201 0.00 -35.36 -38.00
N GLN A 202 0.61 -34.19 -38.22
CA GLN A 202 0.64 -33.09 -37.25
C GLN A 202 -0.77 -32.70 -36.79
N GLY A 203 -1.71 -32.50 -37.72
CA GLY A 203 -3.11 -32.17 -37.38
C GLY A 203 -3.79 -33.23 -36.52
N HIS A 204 -3.51 -34.52 -36.78
CA HIS A 204 -3.99 -35.61 -35.92
C HIS A 204 -3.39 -35.56 -34.51
N LEU A 205 -2.08 -35.29 -34.39
CA LEU A 205 -1.43 -35.15 -33.08
C LEU A 205 -2.03 -34.00 -32.27
N VAL A 206 -2.26 -32.85 -32.91
CA VAL A 206 -2.90 -31.69 -32.29
C VAL A 206 -4.29 -32.05 -31.73
N GLN A 207 -5.13 -32.74 -32.51
CA GLN A 207 -6.45 -33.22 -32.07
C GLN A 207 -6.37 -34.20 -30.88
N HIS A 208 -5.24 -34.88 -30.71
CA HIS A 208 -5.00 -35.83 -29.63
C HIS A 208 -4.12 -35.28 -28.49
N GLY A 209 -4.16 -33.96 -28.25
CA GLY A 209 -3.56 -33.36 -27.05
C GLY A 209 -2.04 -33.16 -27.13
N PHE A 210 -1.50 -32.93 -28.32
CA PHE A 210 -0.08 -32.66 -28.54
C PHE A 210 0.45 -31.50 -27.68
N TYR A 211 -0.14 -30.30 -27.79
CA TYR A 211 0.34 -29.12 -27.04
C TYR A 211 0.25 -29.33 -25.53
N ARG A 212 -0.83 -29.98 -25.07
CA ARG A 212 -1.02 -30.35 -23.66
C ARG A 212 0.09 -31.29 -23.17
N SER A 213 0.51 -32.24 -24.00
CA SER A 213 1.58 -33.18 -23.67
C SER A 213 2.94 -32.46 -23.58
N MET A 214 3.22 -31.56 -24.52
CA MET A 214 4.45 -30.75 -24.50
C MET A 214 4.50 -29.80 -23.30
N ARG A 215 3.37 -29.17 -22.95
CA ARG A 215 3.24 -28.35 -21.74
C ARG A 215 3.66 -29.12 -20.48
N LEU A 216 3.14 -30.33 -20.28
CA LEU A 216 3.43 -31.11 -19.07
C LEU A 216 4.92 -31.46 -18.93
N ILE A 217 5.63 -31.62 -20.05
CA ILE A 217 7.08 -31.84 -20.05
C ILE A 217 7.81 -30.54 -19.72
N LEU A 218 7.43 -29.44 -20.38
CA LEU A 218 8.03 -28.13 -20.14
C LEU A 218 7.86 -27.71 -18.68
N LEU A 219 6.66 -27.90 -18.11
CA LEU A 219 6.39 -27.63 -16.70
C LEU A 219 7.34 -28.39 -15.78
N LYS A 220 7.62 -29.67 -16.05
CA LYS A 220 8.60 -30.46 -15.29
C LYS A 220 10.03 -30.00 -15.52
N GLY A 221 10.33 -29.43 -16.68
CA GLY A 221 11.65 -28.94 -17.06
C GLY A 221 12.02 -27.58 -16.47
N THR A 222 11.02 -26.72 -16.23
CA THR A 222 11.21 -25.32 -15.77
C THR A 222 10.86 -25.09 -14.29
N ILE A 223 10.66 -26.17 -13.51
CA ILE A 223 10.33 -26.11 -12.07
C ILE A 223 11.36 -25.33 -11.25
N ARG A 224 12.64 -25.43 -11.63
CA ARG A 224 13.78 -24.90 -10.88
C ARG A 224 14.44 -23.75 -11.63
N GLU A 225 15.22 -22.94 -10.92
CA GLU A 225 16.00 -21.86 -11.54
C GLU A 225 17.00 -22.39 -12.59
N GLU A 226 17.57 -23.57 -12.35
CA GLU A 226 18.32 -24.34 -13.34
C GLU A 226 17.40 -25.32 -14.09
N LEU A 227 17.61 -25.47 -15.40
CA LEU A 227 16.79 -26.36 -16.23
C LEU A 227 17.01 -27.84 -15.90
N SER A 228 15.92 -28.55 -15.62
CA SER A 228 15.94 -30.03 -15.50
C SER A 228 16.00 -30.74 -16.85
N VAL A 229 15.72 -30.02 -17.96
CA VAL A 229 15.74 -30.54 -19.33
C VAL A 229 17.00 -30.06 -20.06
N LYS A 230 17.65 -30.97 -20.80
CA LYS A 230 18.84 -30.62 -21.60
C LYS A 230 18.47 -29.60 -22.70
N PRO A 231 19.36 -28.63 -23.03
CA PRO A 231 19.12 -27.63 -24.07
C PRO A 231 18.66 -28.21 -25.42
N VAL A 232 19.25 -29.31 -25.88
CA VAL A 232 18.88 -29.98 -27.14
C VAL A 232 17.44 -30.50 -27.11
N THR A 233 17.00 -31.04 -25.97
CA THR A 233 15.62 -31.50 -25.78
C THR A 233 14.64 -30.33 -25.76
N LEU A 234 15.04 -29.20 -25.18
CA LEU A 234 14.24 -27.97 -25.19
C LEU A 234 14.08 -27.41 -26.61
N VAL A 235 15.16 -27.36 -27.41
CA VAL A 235 15.10 -27.03 -28.86
C VAL A 235 14.09 -27.94 -29.56
N ALA A 236 14.20 -29.26 -29.36
CA ALA A 236 13.33 -30.24 -30.00
C ALA A 236 11.85 -30.00 -29.68
N ILE A 237 11.51 -29.73 -28.42
CA ILE A 237 10.13 -29.43 -28.00
C ILE A 237 9.62 -28.16 -28.66
N ILE A 238 10.39 -27.06 -28.64
CA ILE A 238 9.98 -25.78 -29.20
C ILE A 238 9.82 -25.88 -30.72
N THR A 239 10.79 -26.48 -31.42
CA THR A 239 10.70 -26.71 -32.87
C THR A 239 9.48 -27.57 -33.23
N LEU A 240 9.18 -28.62 -32.46
CA LEU A 240 7.98 -29.43 -32.65
C LEU A 240 6.69 -28.63 -32.46
N CYS A 241 6.65 -27.71 -31.49
CA CYS A 241 5.48 -26.86 -31.26
C CYS A 241 5.30 -25.78 -32.32
N GLN A 242 6.38 -25.31 -32.95
CA GLN A 242 6.33 -24.31 -34.03
C GLN A 242 5.84 -24.89 -35.37
N ARG A 243 6.13 -26.17 -35.66
CA ARG A 243 5.81 -26.78 -36.97
C ARG A 243 4.33 -26.72 -37.35
N PRO A 244 3.38 -27.18 -36.51
CA PRO A 244 1.96 -27.09 -36.85
C PRO A 244 1.50 -25.63 -37.06
N LEU A 245 2.10 -24.67 -36.36
CA LEU A 245 1.80 -23.24 -36.57
C LEU A 245 2.23 -22.76 -37.94
N ILE A 246 3.47 -23.07 -38.35
CA ILE A 246 4.03 -22.65 -39.64
C ILE A 246 3.28 -23.33 -40.79
N ASP A 247 3.11 -24.66 -40.72
CA ASP A 247 2.44 -25.44 -41.76
C ASP A 247 0.93 -25.12 -41.87
N GLY A 248 0.31 -24.72 -40.77
CA GLY A 248 -1.09 -24.29 -40.70
C GLY A 248 -1.31 -22.78 -40.85
N ASP A 249 -0.29 -22.05 -41.32
CA ASP A 249 -0.29 -20.59 -41.53
C ASP A 249 -0.88 -19.79 -40.36
N PHE A 250 -0.50 -20.15 -39.13
CA PHE A 250 -0.90 -19.51 -37.88
C PHE A 250 -2.42 -19.40 -37.69
N SER A 251 -3.18 -20.43 -38.11
CA SER A 251 -4.63 -20.45 -37.90
C SER A 251 -5.04 -20.17 -36.44
N ARG A 252 -6.18 -19.47 -36.26
CA ARG A 252 -6.71 -19.01 -34.97
C ARG A 252 -6.66 -20.08 -33.86
N ASN A 253 -7.10 -21.30 -34.18
CA ASN A 253 -7.18 -22.39 -33.20
C ASN A 253 -5.79 -22.92 -32.80
N LEU A 254 -4.86 -23.00 -33.75
CA LEU A 254 -3.50 -23.45 -33.46
C LEU A 254 -2.75 -22.41 -32.63
N LEU A 255 -2.90 -21.13 -32.95
CA LEU A 255 -2.28 -20.06 -32.17
C LEU A 255 -2.86 -20.00 -30.75
N LEU A 256 -4.19 -20.13 -30.60
CA LEU A 256 -4.85 -20.22 -29.29
C LEU A 256 -4.23 -21.33 -28.43
N GLN A 257 -4.11 -22.55 -28.96
CA GLN A 257 -3.55 -23.68 -28.23
C GLN A 257 -2.06 -23.51 -27.91
N PHE A 258 -1.29 -22.92 -28.83
CA PHE A 258 0.13 -22.66 -28.59
C PHE A 258 0.34 -21.59 -27.51
N LEU A 259 -0.38 -20.47 -27.57
CA LEU A 259 -0.28 -19.40 -26.59
C LEU A 259 -0.77 -19.87 -25.21
N SER A 260 -1.92 -20.56 -25.17
CA SER A 260 -2.52 -21.01 -23.92
C SER A 260 -1.77 -22.20 -23.32
N GLU A 261 -1.21 -23.15 -24.07
CA GLU A 261 -0.52 -24.30 -23.45
C GLU A 261 1.00 -24.13 -23.35
N ILE A 262 1.66 -23.56 -24.35
CA ILE A 262 3.14 -23.47 -24.42
C ILE A 262 3.65 -22.15 -23.85
N ILE A 263 3.18 -21.01 -24.36
CA ILE A 263 3.68 -19.69 -23.91
C ILE A 263 3.24 -19.36 -22.48
N SER A 264 2.23 -20.03 -21.92
CA SER A 264 1.85 -19.88 -20.51
C SER A 264 2.66 -20.76 -19.54
N VAL A 265 3.69 -21.48 -20.00
CA VAL A 265 4.61 -22.21 -19.12
C VAL A 265 5.46 -21.19 -18.34
N PRO A 266 5.55 -21.27 -16.99
CA PRO A 266 6.34 -20.37 -16.17
C PRO A 266 7.77 -20.20 -16.66
N ALA A 267 8.22 -18.94 -16.76
CA ALA A 267 9.59 -18.54 -17.10
C ALA A 267 10.18 -19.13 -18.40
N LEU A 268 9.34 -19.67 -19.30
CA LEU A 268 9.82 -20.34 -20.52
C LEU A 268 10.71 -19.43 -21.37
N ILE A 269 10.27 -18.20 -21.64
CA ILE A 269 11.03 -17.26 -22.50
C ILE A 269 12.34 -16.87 -21.83
N TYR A 270 12.35 -16.76 -20.49
CA TYR A 270 13.58 -16.48 -19.74
C TYR A 270 14.60 -17.60 -19.92
N HIS A 271 14.17 -18.85 -19.74
CA HIS A 271 15.04 -20.01 -19.94
C HIS A 271 15.52 -20.16 -21.39
N LEU A 272 14.65 -19.92 -22.37
CA LEU A 272 15.01 -19.95 -23.79
C LEU A 272 16.06 -18.88 -24.12
N HIS A 273 15.88 -17.66 -23.63
CA HIS A 273 16.84 -16.58 -23.85
C HIS A 273 18.22 -16.90 -23.26
N GLN A 274 18.28 -17.46 -22.05
CA GLN A 274 19.54 -17.77 -21.36
C GLN A 274 20.26 -19.00 -21.91
N ASN A 275 19.54 -20.06 -22.27
CA ASN A 275 20.14 -21.37 -22.57
C ASN A 275 20.10 -21.73 -24.07
N VAL A 276 19.14 -21.18 -24.83
CA VAL A 276 18.85 -21.57 -26.22
C VAL A 276 18.42 -20.36 -27.05
N PRO A 277 19.29 -19.34 -27.23
CA PRO A 277 18.92 -18.08 -27.88
C PRO A 277 18.42 -18.26 -29.32
N GLN A 278 18.87 -19.29 -30.03
CA GLN A 278 18.41 -19.61 -31.39
C GLN A 278 16.89 -19.88 -31.47
N CYS A 279 16.28 -20.39 -30.40
CA CYS A 279 14.82 -20.54 -30.35
C CYS A 279 14.12 -19.18 -30.25
N ILE A 280 14.71 -18.20 -29.55
CA ILE A 280 14.16 -16.84 -29.48
C ILE A 280 14.24 -16.16 -30.84
N GLU A 281 15.36 -16.25 -31.55
CA GLU A 281 15.51 -15.72 -32.91
C GLU A 281 14.44 -16.29 -33.86
N GLN A 282 14.14 -17.59 -33.75
CA GLN A 282 13.05 -18.22 -34.50
C GLN A 282 11.68 -17.63 -34.14
N LEU A 283 11.38 -17.47 -32.86
CA LEU A 283 10.10 -16.87 -32.41
C LEU A 283 9.94 -15.41 -32.89
N SER A 284 11.02 -14.63 -32.86
CA SER A 284 11.05 -13.25 -33.39
C SER A 284 10.88 -13.24 -34.91
N SER A 285 11.55 -14.14 -35.65
CA SER A 285 11.39 -14.25 -37.11
C SER A 285 9.96 -14.59 -37.55
N MET A 286 9.19 -15.27 -36.69
CA MET A 286 7.78 -15.60 -36.90
C MET A 286 6.83 -14.45 -36.50
N CYS A 287 7.37 -13.33 -36.01
CA CYS A 287 6.64 -12.22 -35.41
C CYS A 287 5.65 -12.67 -34.32
N LEU A 288 6.04 -13.65 -33.48
CA LEU A 288 5.11 -14.27 -32.53
C LEU A 288 4.47 -13.23 -31.60
N LEU A 289 5.26 -12.31 -31.03
CA LEU A 289 4.75 -11.28 -30.13
C LEU A 289 3.69 -10.42 -30.81
N LYS A 290 3.99 -9.89 -32.01
CA LYS A 290 3.04 -9.11 -32.81
C LYS A 290 1.74 -9.88 -33.04
N ARG A 291 1.82 -11.15 -33.46
CA ARG A 291 0.64 -11.99 -33.69
C ARG A 291 -0.17 -12.21 -32.42
N ALA A 292 0.49 -12.52 -31.30
CA ALA A 292 -0.16 -12.73 -30.01
C ALA A 292 -0.91 -11.47 -29.53
N LEU A 293 -0.27 -10.30 -29.63
CA LEU A 293 -0.89 -9.03 -29.24
C LEU A 293 -2.02 -8.62 -30.19
N THR A 294 -1.86 -8.77 -31.50
CA THR A 294 -2.93 -8.46 -32.48
C THR A 294 -4.15 -9.37 -32.30
N MET A 295 -3.96 -10.67 -32.03
CA MET A 295 -5.08 -11.58 -31.78
C MET A 295 -5.81 -11.29 -30.47
N SER A 296 -5.09 -10.81 -29.46
CA SER A 296 -5.68 -10.43 -28.17
C SER A 296 -6.66 -9.25 -28.27
N GLN A 297 -6.67 -8.53 -29.40
CA GLN A 297 -7.61 -7.44 -29.68
C GLN A 297 -8.99 -7.95 -30.15
N ASP A 298 -9.10 -9.19 -30.63
CA ASP A 298 -10.39 -9.80 -30.97
C ASP A 298 -11.09 -10.24 -29.68
N PHE A 299 -12.16 -9.54 -29.32
CA PHE A 299 -12.96 -9.80 -28.12
C PHE A 299 -13.42 -11.26 -28.01
N MET A 300 -13.91 -11.85 -29.10
CA MET A 300 -14.40 -13.24 -29.09
C MET A 300 -13.25 -14.23 -28.86
N TRP A 301 -12.08 -13.93 -29.42
CA TRP A 301 -10.89 -14.75 -29.21
C TRP A 301 -10.38 -14.61 -27.78
N PHE A 302 -10.36 -13.39 -27.25
CA PHE A 302 -9.88 -13.13 -25.89
C PHE A 302 -10.79 -13.73 -24.82
N GLU A 303 -12.11 -13.76 -25.04
CA GLU A 303 -13.04 -14.49 -24.16
C GLU A 303 -12.74 -16.00 -24.17
N GLU A 304 -12.56 -16.60 -25.35
CA GLU A 304 -12.20 -18.01 -25.47
C GLU A 304 -10.83 -18.30 -24.82
N PHE A 305 -9.86 -17.42 -25.03
CA PHE A 305 -8.53 -17.51 -24.42
C PHE A 305 -8.60 -17.41 -22.90
N SER A 306 -9.26 -16.39 -22.36
CA SER A 306 -9.40 -16.17 -20.92
C SER A 306 -10.13 -17.32 -20.22
N ALA A 307 -11.13 -17.95 -20.86
CA ALA A 307 -11.79 -19.15 -20.34
C ALA A 307 -10.83 -20.35 -20.15
N THR A 308 -9.74 -20.42 -20.91
CA THR A 308 -8.71 -21.47 -20.78
C THR A 308 -7.56 -21.13 -19.81
N MET A 309 -7.57 -19.91 -19.26
CA MET A 309 -6.46 -19.32 -18.51
C MET A 309 -6.85 -19.10 -17.05
N THR A 310 -6.36 -19.98 -16.15
CA THR A 310 -6.43 -19.75 -14.70
C THR A 310 -5.51 -18.59 -14.29
N GLY A 311 -5.77 -17.89 -13.18
CA GLY A 311 -4.98 -16.73 -12.74
C GLY A 311 -3.45 -16.92 -12.75
N THR A 312 -2.93 -18.05 -12.26
CA THR A 312 -1.47 -18.33 -12.24
C THR A 312 -0.90 -18.73 -13.62
N LYS A 313 -1.76 -19.23 -14.51
CA LYS A 313 -1.45 -19.47 -15.93
C LYS A 313 -1.38 -18.15 -16.70
N SER A 314 -2.31 -17.23 -16.43
CA SER A 314 -2.28 -15.85 -16.94
C SER A 314 -1.04 -15.09 -16.47
N LEU A 315 -0.65 -15.26 -15.21
CA LEU A 315 0.55 -14.64 -14.64
C LEU A 315 1.83 -15.07 -15.39
N ALA A 316 2.00 -16.38 -15.62
CA ALA A 316 3.14 -16.90 -16.37
C ALA A 316 3.14 -16.48 -17.84
N TYR A 317 1.98 -16.50 -18.49
CA TYR A 317 1.83 -16.00 -19.85
C TYR A 317 2.23 -14.53 -19.95
N LEU A 318 1.74 -13.68 -19.04
CA LEU A 318 2.07 -12.27 -19.01
C LEU A 318 3.56 -12.04 -18.77
N GLY A 319 4.19 -12.76 -17.83
CA GLY A 319 5.65 -12.67 -17.63
C GLY A 319 6.45 -13.03 -18.89
N ASN A 320 6.01 -14.04 -19.64
CA ASN A 320 6.65 -14.40 -20.92
C ASN A 320 6.42 -13.34 -22.02
N ILE A 321 5.25 -12.70 -22.08
CA ILE A 321 4.97 -11.57 -22.98
C ILE A 321 5.85 -10.37 -22.64
N CYS A 322 5.98 -10.00 -21.35
CA CYS A 322 6.87 -8.93 -20.90
C CYS A 322 8.33 -9.19 -21.30
N ASN A 323 8.80 -10.43 -21.13
CA ASN A 323 10.16 -10.79 -21.53
C ASN A 323 10.37 -10.77 -23.05
N LEU A 324 9.41 -11.29 -23.84
CA LEU A 324 9.46 -11.18 -25.30
C LEU A 324 9.54 -9.72 -25.76
N PHE A 325 8.69 -8.84 -25.20
CA PHE A 325 8.72 -7.42 -25.51
C PHE A 325 10.07 -6.76 -25.18
N ASN A 326 10.70 -7.17 -24.07
CA ASN A 326 12.02 -6.65 -23.68
C ASN A 326 13.15 -7.16 -24.61
N ILE A 327 12.96 -8.28 -25.31
CA ILE A 327 13.96 -8.81 -26.24
C ILE A 327 13.83 -8.20 -27.65
N GLU A 328 12.63 -7.74 -28.04
CA GLU A 328 12.37 -7.17 -29.37
C GLU A 328 13.28 -5.98 -29.72
N ASN A 329 13.45 -5.68 -31.00
CA ASN A 329 14.20 -4.51 -31.43
C ASN A 329 13.47 -3.21 -31.04
N LEU A 330 14.21 -2.12 -30.82
CA LEU A 330 13.65 -0.85 -30.33
C LEU A 330 12.53 -0.29 -31.23
N GLU A 331 12.71 -0.34 -32.55
CA GLU A 331 11.74 0.19 -33.52
C GLU A 331 10.44 -0.65 -33.55
N ASP A 332 10.57 -1.97 -33.54
CA ASP A 332 9.42 -2.87 -33.47
C ASP A 332 8.70 -2.75 -32.12
N ALA A 333 9.45 -2.64 -31.02
CA ALA A 333 8.90 -2.44 -29.69
C ALA A 333 8.08 -1.15 -29.59
N LYS A 334 8.52 -0.03 -30.19
CA LYS A 334 7.73 1.21 -30.24
C LYS A 334 6.38 1.01 -30.94
N LEU A 335 6.36 0.27 -32.05
CA LEU A 335 5.13 -0.01 -32.81
C LEU A 335 4.19 -0.96 -32.05
N LEU A 336 4.74 -1.90 -31.27
CA LEU A 336 3.97 -2.87 -30.49
C LEU A 336 3.48 -2.30 -29.15
N ALA A 337 4.15 -1.28 -28.61
CA ALA A 337 3.84 -0.67 -27.32
C ALA A 337 2.38 -0.20 -27.23
N TYR A 338 1.95 0.67 -28.15
CA TYR A 338 0.60 1.24 -28.15
C TYR A 338 -0.11 1.03 -29.50
N PRO A 339 -1.39 0.58 -29.51
CA PRO A 339 -2.21 0.18 -28.37
C PRO A 339 -1.99 -1.27 -27.90
N LEU A 340 -1.32 -2.08 -28.73
CA LEU A 340 -1.35 -3.56 -28.65
C LEU A 340 -0.87 -4.14 -27.32
N LEU A 341 0.35 -3.80 -26.87
CA LEU A 341 0.91 -4.33 -25.62
C LEU A 341 0.12 -3.83 -24.41
N ILE A 342 -0.19 -2.54 -24.36
CA ILE A 342 -0.86 -1.88 -23.22
C ILE A 342 -2.24 -2.48 -22.98
N GLU A 343 -3.06 -2.62 -24.01
CA GLU A 343 -4.42 -3.15 -23.86
C GLU A 343 -4.42 -4.64 -23.51
N THR A 344 -3.52 -5.42 -24.13
CA THR A 344 -3.37 -6.85 -23.83
C THR A 344 -2.90 -7.04 -22.39
N THR A 345 -1.90 -6.29 -21.95
CA THR A 345 -1.34 -6.38 -20.59
C THR A 345 -2.37 -5.96 -19.55
N THR A 346 -3.10 -4.87 -19.78
CA THR A 346 -4.16 -4.39 -18.88
C THR A 346 -5.25 -5.45 -18.72
N SER A 347 -5.75 -6.00 -19.84
CA SER A 347 -6.80 -7.03 -19.82
C SER A 347 -6.36 -8.31 -19.11
N LEU A 348 -5.10 -8.71 -19.27
CA LEU A 348 -4.52 -9.86 -18.58
C LEU A 348 -4.35 -9.60 -17.07
N LEU A 349 -3.93 -8.40 -16.69
CA LEU A 349 -3.82 -8.00 -15.28
C LEU A 349 -5.19 -7.99 -14.62
N GLU A 350 -6.23 -7.47 -15.27
CA GLU A 350 -7.60 -7.47 -14.74
C GLU A 350 -8.22 -8.86 -14.62
N LEU A 351 -7.76 -9.85 -15.42
CA LEU A 351 -8.20 -11.24 -15.33
C LEU A 351 -7.68 -11.96 -14.06
N ILE A 352 -6.47 -11.63 -13.61
CA ILE A 352 -5.78 -12.35 -12.51
C ILE A 352 -6.48 -12.22 -11.14
N PRO A 353 -6.97 -11.04 -10.70
CA PRO A 353 -7.64 -10.83 -9.40
C PRO A 353 -8.86 -11.71 -9.15
N SER A 354 -9.53 -12.23 -10.18
CA SER A 354 -10.64 -13.19 -10.06
C SER A 354 -10.28 -14.47 -9.28
N THR A 355 -8.99 -14.70 -9.00
CA THR A 355 -8.46 -15.87 -8.29
C THR A 355 -7.95 -15.60 -6.87
N VAL A 356 -7.86 -14.32 -6.47
CA VAL A 356 -7.37 -13.88 -5.15
C VAL A 356 -8.52 -13.98 -4.15
N THR A 357 -8.27 -14.63 -3.00
CA THR A 357 -9.30 -14.94 -2.01
C THR A 357 -8.82 -14.57 -0.61
N THR A 358 -9.76 -14.28 0.30
CA THR A 358 -9.43 -14.09 1.71
C THR A 358 -8.89 -15.41 2.29
N LYS A 359 -7.99 -15.31 3.27
CA LYS A 359 -7.33 -16.47 3.89
C LYS A 359 -8.38 -17.51 4.32
N GLY A 360 -8.35 -18.68 3.66
CA GLY A 360 -9.26 -19.79 3.89
C GLY A 360 -8.53 -21.14 3.88
N VAL A 361 -9.25 -22.22 4.16
CA VAL A 361 -8.68 -23.58 4.29
C VAL A 361 -8.05 -24.09 2.97
N VAL A 362 -8.56 -23.63 1.83
CA VAL A 362 -8.14 -24.08 0.48
C VAL A 362 -7.20 -23.08 -0.20
N THR A 363 -6.85 -21.98 0.45
CA THR A 363 -6.01 -20.92 -0.14
C THR A 363 -4.53 -21.11 0.19
N GLN A 364 -3.64 -20.76 -0.74
CA GLN A 364 -2.19 -20.80 -0.55
C GLN A 364 -1.59 -19.40 -0.68
N TRP A 365 -0.48 -19.15 0.00
CA TRP A 365 0.28 -17.91 -0.15
C TRP A 365 1.18 -17.97 -1.38
N HIS A 366 1.19 -16.91 -2.18
CA HIS A 366 2.03 -16.74 -3.35
C HIS A 366 2.76 -15.40 -3.28
N GLU A 367 4.06 -15.41 -3.57
CA GLU A 367 4.93 -14.23 -3.38
C GLU A 367 4.53 -13.01 -4.22
N LEU A 368 3.79 -13.21 -5.31
CA LEU A 368 3.28 -12.12 -6.17
C LEU A 368 1.82 -11.73 -5.89
N LEU A 369 0.97 -12.69 -5.52
CA LEU A 369 -0.50 -12.52 -5.48
C LEU A 369 -1.06 -12.47 -4.05
N GLY A 370 -0.26 -12.81 -3.03
CA GLY A 370 -0.76 -13.01 -1.67
C GLY A 370 -1.56 -14.31 -1.55
N TRP A 371 -2.68 -14.30 -0.82
CA TRP A 371 -3.54 -15.47 -0.65
C TRP A 371 -4.40 -15.71 -1.90
N HIS A 372 -4.27 -16.88 -2.52
CA HIS A 372 -5.05 -17.24 -3.71
C HIS A 372 -5.52 -18.70 -3.69
N ALA A 373 -6.49 -19.01 -4.56
CA ALA A 373 -6.90 -20.39 -4.80
C ALA A 373 -5.90 -21.07 -5.76
N PRO A 374 -5.25 -22.19 -5.38
CA PRO A 374 -4.27 -22.85 -6.23
C PRO A 374 -4.91 -23.48 -7.47
N CYS A 375 -4.17 -23.45 -8.59
CA CYS A 375 -4.56 -24.11 -9.83
C CYS A 375 -4.46 -25.65 -9.70
N THR A 376 -5.11 -26.38 -10.60
CA THR A 376 -5.03 -27.84 -10.73
C THR A 376 -3.61 -28.36 -11.03
N GLU A 377 -2.68 -27.47 -11.41
CA GLU A 377 -1.27 -27.77 -11.72
C GLU A 377 -0.33 -27.12 -10.68
N PRO A 378 0.14 -27.87 -9.65
CA PRO A 378 1.01 -27.31 -8.61
C PRO A 378 2.33 -26.74 -9.14
N ALA A 379 2.88 -27.33 -10.22
CA ALA A 379 4.11 -26.88 -10.85
C ALA A 379 4.02 -25.45 -11.42
N GLN A 380 2.81 -24.95 -11.70
CA GLN A 380 2.58 -23.59 -12.20
C GLN A 380 3.02 -22.52 -11.20
N ASN A 381 3.00 -22.83 -9.90
CA ASN A 381 3.35 -21.92 -8.81
C ASN A 381 4.81 -22.09 -8.36
N GLN A 382 5.59 -22.92 -9.06
CA GLN A 382 7.01 -23.10 -8.77
C GLN A 382 7.80 -22.05 -9.55
N ASN A 383 8.99 -21.69 -9.03
CA ASN A 383 9.91 -20.74 -9.65
C ASN A 383 9.39 -19.29 -9.79
N VAL A 384 8.60 -18.84 -8.82
CA VAL A 384 8.04 -17.47 -8.77
C VAL A 384 9.14 -16.39 -8.83
N GLY A 385 10.35 -16.70 -8.34
CA GLY A 385 11.52 -15.81 -8.44
C GLY A 385 11.87 -15.40 -9.88
N LEU A 386 11.82 -16.32 -10.85
CA LEU A 386 12.07 -15.98 -12.26
C LEU A 386 10.90 -15.20 -12.87
N ILE A 387 9.66 -15.54 -12.51
CA ILE A 387 8.48 -14.76 -12.94
C ILE A 387 8.59 -13.32 -12.42
N LYS A 388 9.03 -13.13 -11.16
CA LYS A 388 9.32 -11.80 -10.59
C LYS A 388 10.38 -11.05 -11.41
N LYS A 389 11.47 -11.71 -11.83
CA LYS A 389 12.47 -11.11 -12.73
C LYS A 389 11.87 -10.68 -14.07
N GLN A 390 10.95 -11.48 -14.64
CA GLN A 390 10.26 -11.12 -15.89
C GLN A 390 9.34 -9.90 -15.72
N PHE A 391 8.59 -9.82 -14.61
CA PHE A 391 7.74 -8.66 -14.33
C PHE A 391 8.55 -7.40 -14.07
N HIS A 392 9.73 -7.50 -13.45
CA HIS A 392 10.61 -6.35 -13.26
C HIS A 392 10.95 -5.65 -14.58
N MET A 393 11.02 -6.39 -15.70
CA MET A 393 11.23 -5.82 -17.03
C MET A 393 10.12 -4.88 -17.49
N LEU A 394 8.91 -4.97 -16.92
CA LEU A 394 7.80 -4.09 -17.28
C LEU A 394 8.01 -2.66 -16.76
N TRP A 395 8.73 -2.50 -15.65
CA TRP A 395 9.03 -1.20 -15.02
C TRP A 395 10.55 -0.93 -14.90
N ASP A 396 11.34 -1.62 -15.71
CA ASP A 396 12.76 -1.31 -15.88
C ASP A 396 12.95 -0.01 -16.68
N HIS A 397 14.18 0.48 -16.73
CA HIS A 397 14.52 1.73 -17.44
C HIS A 397 14.05 1.72 -18.90
N ARG A 398 14.27 0.60 -19.61
CA ARG A 398 13.98 0.48 -21.04
C ARG A 398 12.47 0.54 -21.31
N CYS A 399 11.69 -0.23 -20.57
CA CYS A 399 10.25 -0.32 -20.78
C CYS A 399 9.55 0.97 -20.33
N ILE A 400 9.96 1.57 -19.21
CA ILE A 400 9.43 2.88 -18.76
C ILE A 400 9.72 3.98 -19.76
N LYS A 401 10.95 4.02 -20.30
CA LYS A 401 11.32 4.97 -21.34
C LYS A 401 10.44 4.83 -22.58
N LEU A 402 10.22 3.61 -23.07
CA LEU A 402 9.38 3.35 -24.26
C LEU A 402 7.90 3.64 -24.04
N LEU A 403 7.34 3.21 -22.90
CA LEU A 403 5.90 3.28 -22.64
C LEU A 403 5.43 4.64 -22.11
N LEU A 404 6.29 5.36 -21.38
CA LEU A 404 5.96 6.66 -20.78
C LEU A 404 6.96 7.74 -21.18
N GLY A 405 8.26 7.55 -20.93
CA GLY A 405 9.28 8.60 -21.02
C GLY A 405 9.33 9.31 -22.38
N ASP A 406 9.48 8.56 -23.47
CA ASP A 406 9.59 9.12 -24.82
C ASP A 406 8.28 9.80 -25.26
N LEU A 407 7.12 9.23 -24.91
CA LEU A 407 5.81 9.83 -25.21
C LEU A 407 5.60 11.14 -24.44
N LEU A 408 5.91 11.15 -23.15
CA LEU A 408 5.79 12.31 -22.28
C LEU A 408 6.73 13.44 -22.72
N LYS A 409 7.99 13.11 -23.06
CA LYS A 409 8.94 14.08 -23.61
C LYS A 409 8.43 14.70 -24.90
N GLN A 410 7.93 13.90 -25.84
CA GLN A 410 7.35 14.38 -27.10
C GLN A 410 6.15 15.30 -26.87
N ILE A 411 5.27 14.94 -25.94
CA ILE A 411 4.09 15.72 -25.62
C ILE A 411 4.49 17.02 -24.91
N ASN A 412 5.50 17.03 -24.04
CA ASN A 412 5.87 18.20 -23.26
C ASN A 412 6.91 19.14 -23.90
N VAL A 413 7.44 18.84 -25.10
CA VAL A 413 8.53 19.64 -25.75
C VAL A 413 8.30 21.15 -25.72
N ASN A 414 7.05 21.60 -25.94
CA ASN A 414 6.71 23.03 -26.04
C ASN A 414 5.93 23.56 -24.83
N TYR A 415 5.89 22.80 -23.73
CA TYR A 415 5.11 23.19 -22.56
C TYR A 415 6.01 23.82 -21.50
N GLU A 416 5.82 25.12 -21.27
CA GLU A 416 6.55 25.87 -20.26
C GLU A 416 5.91 25.69 -18.87
N ARG A 417 6.76 25.70 -17.84
CA ARG A 417 6.35 25.61 -16.44
C ARG A 417 5.45 26.80 -16.09
N ILE A 418 4.37 26.52 -15.37
CA ILE A 418 3.43 27.54 -14.89
C ILE A 418 3.82 27.98 -13.49
N GLU A 419 3.76 29.29 -13.24
CA GLU A 419 3.86 29.85 -11.89
C GLU A 419 2.49 29.92 -11.23
N PHE A 420 2.43 29.55 -9.95
CA PHE A 420 1.23 29.63 -9.14
C PHE A 420 0.78 31.09 -9.00
N GLN A 421 -0.49 31.35 -9.33
CA GLN A 421 -1.13 32.64 -9.10
C GLN A 421 -2.23 32.49 -8.05
N SER A 422 -2.07 33.16 -6.91
CA SER A 422 -3.10 33.17 -5.88
C SER A 422 -4.41 33.74 -6.43
N PRO A 423 -5.58 33.12 -6.15
CA PRO A 423 -6.86 33.69 -6.53
C PRO A 423 -7.00 35.08 -5.90
N GLN A 424 -7.06 36.13 -6.74
CA GLN A 424 -7.32 37.48 -6.24
C GLN A 424 -8.73 37.52 -5.65
N GLN A 425 -8.85 37.76 -4.34
CA GLN A 425 -10.14 38.11 -3.76
C GLN A 425 -10.65 39.37 -4.46
N PRO A 426 -11.92 39.44 -4.88
CA PRO A 426 -12.45 40.64 -5.51
C PRO A 426 -12.40 41.78 -4.49
N SER A 427 -11.40 42.66 -4.63
CA SER A 427 -11.29 43.85 -3.82
C SER A 427 -12.52 44.74 -4.09
N THR A 428 -13.29 45.04 -3.05
CA THR A 428 -14.46 45.93 -3.11
C THR A 428 -14.12 47.37 -3.56
N SER A 429 -12.84 47.72 -3.65
CA SER A 429 -12.34 49.04 -4.04
C SER A 429 -12.36 49.34 -5.55
N ASN A 430 -12.65 48.37 -6.43
CA ASN A 430 -12.49 48.53 -7.89
C ASN A 430 -13.81 48.73 -8.67
N LEU A 431 -14.86 49.30 -8.04
CA LEU A 431 -16.07 49.72 -8.77
C LEU A 431 -15.82 50.96 -9.64
N LEU A 432 -15.04 51.92 -9.14
CA LEU A 432 -14.72 53.17 -9.84
C LEU A 432 -13.82 52.94 -11.08
N ARG A 433 -12.88 51.99 -11.00
CA ARG A 433 -12.01 51.63 -12.13
C ARG A 433 -12.78 50.94 -13.26
N ARG A 434 -13.72 50.05 -12.93
CA ARG A 434 -14.62 49.41 -13.90
C ARG A 434 -15.61 50.39 -14.57
N ALA A 435 -15.95 51.50 -13.91
CA ALA A 435 -16.77 52.56 -14.49
C ALA A 435 -15.96 53.46 -15.44
N LEU A 436 -14.72 53.80 -15.08
CA LEU A 436 -13.81 54.58 -15.92
C LEU A 436 -13.37 53.82 -17.19
N GLU A 437 -13.09 52.53 -17.09
CA GLU A 437 -12.72 51.68 -18.24
C GLU A 437 -13.88 51.48 -19.25
N ARG A 438 -15.14 51.66 -18.82
CA ARG A 438 -16.31 51.66 -19.72
C ARG A 438 -16.54 53.00 -20.44
N SER A 439 -15.94 54.09 -19.95
CA SER A 439 -16.03 55.41 -20.57
C SER A 439 -14.93 55.69 -21.60
N SER A 440 -13.85 54.90 -21.63
CA SER A 440 -12.71 55.11 -22.54
C SER A 440 -12.78 54.33 -23.86
N THR A 441 -13.87 53.60 -24.15
CA THR A 441 -14.04 52.87 -25.43
C THR A 441 -14.78 53.68 -26.51
N ARG A 442 -14.51 54.98 -26.61
CA ARG A 442 -14.85 55.82 -27.77
C ARG A 442 -13.73 56.83 -28.03
N GLY A 443 -12.72 56.40 -28.78
CA GLY A 443 -11.63 57.25 -29.25
C GLY A 443 -10.48 56.43 -29.81
N SER A 444 -10.38 56.39 -31.14
CA SER A 444 -9.29 55.77 -31.89
C SER A 444 -7.97 56.54 -31.70
N GLY A 445 -6.86 55.80 -31.72
CA GLY A 445 -5.59 56.29 -32.28
C GLY A 445 -4.44 56.52 -31.31
N LEU A 446 -3.41 55.69 -31.47
CA LEU A 446 -1.99 55.99 -31.23
C LEU A 446 -1.56 56.41 -29.81
N LEU A 447 -0.96 55.48 -29.07
CA LEU A 447 0.38 55.61 -28.46
C LEU A 447 0.68 54.38 -27.60
N GLY A 448 1.85 53.78 -27.82
CA GLY A 448 2.27 52.54 -27.18
C GLY A 448 2.55 52.71 -25.69
N SER A 449 2.15 51.72 -24.91
CA SER A 449 2.82 51.38 -23.66
C SER A 449 2.85 49.86 -23.50
N ALA A 450 3.99 49.37 -23.05
CA ALA A 450 4.33 47.97 -22.94
C ALA A 450 3.46 47.26 -21.90
N ALA A 451 2.35 46.66 -22.34
CA ALA A 451 1.68 45.60 -21.62
C ALA A 451 2.14 44.27 -22.21
N SER A 452 2.68 43.41 -21.34
CA SER A 452 3.11 42.04 -21.60
C SER A 452 2.14 41.32 -22.54
N LYS A 453 2.65 40.85 -23.68
CA LYS A 453 1.99 39.87 -24.54
C LYS A 453 1.74 38.59 -23.73
N GLN A 454 0.60 38.46 -23.07
CA GLN A 454 0.05 37.16 -22.71
C GLN A 454 -0.49 36.55 -24.01
N THR A 455 0.35 35.75 -24.67
CA THR A 455 -0.09 34.78 -25.67
C THR A 455 -1.23 33.97 -25.04
N LYS A 456 -2.41 33.90 -25.67
CA LYS A 456 -3.50 33.03 -25.20
C LYS A 456 -2.99 31.58 -25.18
N GLN A 457 -2.56 31.10 -24.02
CA GLN A 457 -2.08 29.73 -23.86
C GLN A 457 -3.26 28.78 -24.10
N GLN A 458 -3.15 27.93 -25.12
CA GLN A 458 -4.19 26.96 -25.47
C GLN A 458 -4.03 25.71 -24.60
N TRP A 459 -4.96 25.52 -23.67
CA TRP A 459 -4.97 24.37 -22.76
C TRP A 459 -5.34 23.07 -23.47
N ARG A 460 -4.74 21.96 -23.03
CA ARG A 460 -5.11 20.63 -23.51
C ARG A 460 -6.44 20.19 -22.92
N LYS A 461 -7.20 19.43 -23.71
CA LYS A 461 -8.42 18.77 -23.22
C LYS A 461 -8.05 17.40 -22.64
N LEU A 462 -8.77 16.99 -21.59
CA LEU A 462 -8.60 15.69 -20.94
C LEU A 462 -8.88 14.51 -21.90
N ASP A 463 -9.75 14.71 -22.89
CA ASP A 463 -10.08 13.71 -23.93
C ASP A 463 -9.22 13.81 -25.20
N ASN A 464 -8.10 14.56 -25.15
CA ASN A 464 -7.14 14.57 -26.26
C ASN A 464 -6.54 13.16 -26.44
N SER A 465 -6.38 12.71 -27.69
CA SER A 465 -5.80 11.40 -28.04
C SER A 465 -4.49 11.11 -27.32
N ASP A 466 -3.59 12.09 -27.25
CA ASP A 466 -2.27 11.94 -26.61
C ASP A 466 -2.39 11.74 -25.09
N VAL A 467 -3.31 12.48 -24.46
CA VAL A 467 -3.61 12.37 -23.02
C VAL A 467 -4.26 11.01 -22.73
N VAL A 468 -5.18 10.55 -23.60
CA VAL A 468 -5.83 9.25 -23.48
C VAL A 468 -4.82 8.11 -23.64
N GLN A 469 -3.87 8.23 -24.56
CA GLN A 469 -2.80 7.24 -24.74
C GLN A 469 -1.96 7.10 -23.48
N ILE A 470 -1.44 8.20 -22.91
CA ILE A 470 -0.69 8.16 -21.64
C ILE A 470 -1.57 7.64 -20.51
N SER A 471 -2.84 8.03 -20.47
CA SER A 471 -3.78 7.58 -19.45
C SER A 471 -4.00 6.06 -19.52
N ARG A 472 -4.02 5.45 -20.71
CA ARG A 472 -4.11 3.99 -20.87
C ARG A 472 -2.85 3.29 -20.36
N VAL A 473 -1.67 3.85 -20.61
CA VAL A 473 -0.41 3.36 -20.03
C VAL A 473 -0.47 3.42 -18.50
N CYS A 474 -0.95 4.53 -17.95
CA CYS A 474 -1.12 4.68 -16.50
C CYS A 474 -2.14 3.67 -15.94
N GLY A 475 -3.22 3.41 -16.68
CA GLY A 475 -4.19 2.34 -16.38
C GLY A 475 -3.55 0.97 -16.28
N MET A 476 -2.65 0.62 -17.21
CA MET A 476 -1.90 -0.64 -17.18
C MET A 476 -1.04 -0.76 -15.91
N TYR A 477 -0.26 0.26 -15.56
CA TYR A 477 0.55 0.25 -14.34
C TYR A 477 -0.31 0.25 -13.07
N TYR A 478 -1.43 0.95 -13.08
CA TYR A 478 -2.37 0.93 -11.95
C TYR A 478 -3.03 -0.44 -11.77
N ALA A 479 -3.40 -1.12 -12.87
CA ALA A 479 -3.84 -2.51 -12.84
C ALA A 479 -2.76 -3.44 -12.28
N ALA A 480 -1.48 -3.19 -12.61
CA ALA A 480 -0.35 -3.94 -12.05
C ALA A 480 -0.20 -3.73 -10.54
N LEU A 481 -0.31 -2.49 -10.05
CA LEU A 481 -0.26 -2.15 -8.62
C LEU A 481 -1.34 -2.88 -7.81
N ASN A 482 -2.55 -2.99 -8.36
CA ASN A 482 -3.68 -3.65 -7.70
C ASN A 482 -3.59 -5.19 -7.78
N THR A 483 -3.05 -5.71 -8.88
CA THR A 483 -2.98 -7.17 -9.12
C THR A 483 -1.80 -7.82 -8.40
N ILE A 484 -0.62 -7.19 -8.44
CA ILE A 484 0.63 -7.72 -7.91
C ILE A 484 1.03 -6.91 -6.66
N SER A 485 0.15 -6.92 -5.66
CA SER A 485 0.26 -6.08 -4.46
C SER A 485 1.60 -6.22 -3.71
N GLN A 486 2.23 -7.39 -3.77
CA GLN A 486 3.52 -7.66 -3.13
C GLN A 486 4.69 -6.92 -3.80
N LEU A 487 4.55 -6.51 -5.06
CA LEU A 487 5.54 -5.72 -5.81
C LEU A 487 5.15 -4.24 -5.93
N LYS A 488 4.15 -3.77 -5.16
CA LYS A 488 3.65 -2.40 -5.24
C LYS A 488 4.77 -1.36 -5.15
N LEU A 489 5.69 -1.51 -4.19
CA LEU A 489 6.81 -0.59 -4.01
C LEU A 489 7.83 -0.66 -5.16
N ASP A 490 8.08 -1.85 -5.71
CA ASP A 490 9.00 -2.03 -6.83
C ASP A 490 8.46 -1.33 -8.09
N ILE A 491 7.15 -1.46 -8.35
CA ILE A 491 6.46 -0.79 -9.48
C ILE A 491 6.51 0.73 -9.30
N LEU A 492 6.12 1.24 -8.13
CA LEU A 492 6.15 2.68 -7.85
C LEU A 492 7.57 3.24 -7.99
N THR A 493 8.58 2.53 -7.49
CA THR A 493 9.99 2.96 -7.62
C THR A 493 10.43 3.00 -9.09
N GLY A 494 10.09 1.98 -9.88
CA GLY A 494 10.41 1.92 -11.31
C GLY A 494 9.75 3.04 -12.12
N VAL A 495 8.52 3.43 -11.79
CA VAL A 495 7.81 4.54 -12.44
C VAL A 495 8.34 5.91 -11.97
N CYS A 496 8.64 6.07 -10.68
CA CYS A 496 9.03 7.36 -10.11
C CYS A 496 10.42 7.83 -10.53
N TYR A 497 11.41 6.93 -10.53
CA TYR A 497 12.84 7.31 -10.59
C TYR A 497 13.48 7.14 -11.97
N ASN A 498 12.77 6.58 -12.95
CA ASN A 498 13.28 6.44 -14.31
C ASN A 498 12.91 7.67 -15.17
N ASP A 499 13.89 8.24 -15.88
CA ASP A 499 13.71 9.18 -17.00
C ASP A 499 12.82 10.42 -16.74
N ASN A 500 12.83 10.99 -15.52
CA ASN A 500 11.99 12.14 -15.10
C ASN A 500 10.48 11.94 -15.31
N VAL A 501 10.02 10.69 -15.50
CA VAL A 501 8.63 10.37 -15.88
C VAL A 501 7.61 10.97 -14.92
N LEU A 502 7.86 10.93 -13.61
CA LEU A 502 6.96 11.51 -12.62
C LEU A 502 6.80 13.04 -12.79
N TYR A 503 7.88 13.74 -13.10
CA TYR A 503 7.85 15.18 -13.35
C TYR A 503 7.16 15.50 -14.68
N ASP A 504 7.40 14.70 -15.73
CA ASP A 504 6.74 14.91 -17.02
C ASP A 504 5.22 14.61 -16.94
N LEU A 505 4.80 13.65 -16.11
CA LEU A 505 3.39 13.43 -15.77
C LEU A 505 2.79 14.65 -15.06
N TRP A 506 3.54 15.29 -14.16
CA TRP A 506 3.12 16.53 -13.53
C TRP A 506 2.93 17.66 -14.55
N LEU A 507 3.88 17.85 -15.47
CA LEU A 507 3.77 18.83 -16.56
C LEU A 507 2.54 18.57 -17.46
N LEU A 508 2.23 17.30 -17.72
CA LEU A 508 1.03 16.92 -18.44
C LEU A 508 -0.23 17.37 -17.69
N LEU A 509 -0.32 17.14 -16.38
CA LEU A 509 -1.46 17.56 -15.57
C LEU A 509 -1.63 19.08 -15.53
N THR A 510 -0.54 19.84 -15.38
CA THR A 510 -0.60 21.31 -15.44
C THR A 510 -1.02 21.81 -16.81
N SER A 511 -0.75 21.07 -17.89
CA SER A 511 -1.12 21.46 -19.26
C SER A 511 -2.63 21.40 -19.56
N LEU A 512 -3.42 20.78 -18.69
CA LEU A 512 -4.87 20.64 -18.83
C LEU A 512 -5.65 21.91 -18.46
N GLY A 513 -5.03 22.88 -17.78
CA GLY A 513 -5.70 24.10 -17.38
C GLY A 513 -5.01 24.82 -16.23
N PRO A 514 -5.45 26.05 -15.87
CA PRO A 514 -4.86 26.83 -14.79
C PRO A 514 -4.97 26.16 -13.41
N ASN A 515 -5.91 25.22 -13.24
CA ASN A 515 -6.07 24.40 -12.03
C ASN A 515 -5.94 22.90 -12.36
N CYS A 516 -4.97 22.53 -13.20
CA CYS A 516 -4.66 21.14 -13.57
C CYS A 516 -5.89 20.33 -14.06
N GLY A 517 -6.78 20.93 -14.85
CA GLY A 517 -7.97 20.25 -15.38
C GLY A 517 -9.02 19.86 -14.31
N MET A 518 -9.04 20.52 -13.14
CA MET A 518 -9.97 20.17 -12.05
C MET A 518 -11.44 20.07 -12.48
N LYS A 519 -11.93 20.94 -13.35
CA LYS A 519 -13.35 20.91 -13.76
C LYS A 519 -13.65 19.65 -14.56
N GLU A 520 -12.77 19.33 -15.49
CA GLU A 520 -12.83 18.17 -16.37
C GLU A 520 -12.74 16.87 -15.56
N PHE A 521 -11.85 16.80 -14.57
CA PHE A 521 -11.79 15.65 -13.65
C PHE A 521 -13.06 15.51 -12.80
N LEU A 522 -13.62 16.60 -12.27
CA LEU A 522 -14.88 16.54 -11.51
C LEU A 522 -16.05 16.08 -12.38
N GLU A 523 -16.13 16.53 -13.63
CA GLU A 523 -17.13 16.05 -14.60
C GLU A 523 -16.94 14.57 -14.93
N LEU A 524 -15.69 14.11 -15.11
CA LEU A 524 -15.37 12.72 -15.34
C LEU A 524 -15.79 11.83 -14.16
N LEU A 525 -15.49 12.27 -12.93
CA LEU A 525 -15.75 11.52 -11.69
C LEU A 525 -17.23 11.47 -11.28
N ARG A 526 -18.11 12.28 -11.90
CA ARG A 526 -19.57 12.17 -11.71
C ARG A 526 -20.18 10.95 -12.40
N SER A 527 -19.46 10.32 -13.33
CA SER A 527 -19.92 9.14 -14.05
C SER A 527 -19.78 7.88 -13.20
N GLU A 528 -20.77 6.98 -13.23
CA GLU A 528 -20.70 5.69 -12.51
C GLU A 528 -19.53 4.80 -12.99
N THR A 529 -19.11 4.95 -14.26
CA THR A 529 -17.98 4.22 -14.85
C THR A 529 -16.66 4.97 -14.74
N ALA A 530 -16.57 6.02 -13.92
CA ALA A 530 -15.37 6.86 -13.83
C ALA A 530 -14.09 6.07 -13.49
N LEU A 531 -14.18 5.05 -12.64
CA LEU A 531 -13.04 4.20 -12.27
C LEU A 531 -12.53 3.32 -13.43
N GLN A 532 -13.37 3.05 -14.44
CA GLN A 532 -12.98 2.33 -15.66
C GLN A 532 -12.33 3.26 -16.69
N LYS A 533 -12.44 4.58 -16.51
CA LYS A 533 -11.85 5.53 -17.44
C LYS A 533 -10.34 5.66 -17.19
N PRO A 534 -9.51 5.58 -18.24
CA PRO A 534 -8.05 5.61 -18.09
C PRO A 534 -7.55 6.90 -17.44
N GLN A 535 -8.24 8.02 -17.64
CA GLN A 535 -7.86 9.31 -17.07
C GLN A 535 -7.98 9.35 -15.53
N ALA A 536 -8.88 8.57 -14.93
CA ALA A 536 -8.91 8.40 -13.48
C ALA A 536 -7.65 7.65 -12.99
N SER A 537 -7.19 6.65 -13.75
CA SER A 537 -5.98 5.90 -13.45
C SER A 537 -4.71 6.74 -13.59
N LEU A 538 -4.65 7.68 -14.56
CA LEU A 538 -3.59 8.68 -14.64
C LEU A 538 -3.47 9.47 -13.33
N LEU A 539 -4.60 10.00 -12.84
CA LEU A 539 -4.61 10.80 -11.61
C LEU A 539 -4.23 9.97 -10.38
N MET A 540 -4.74 8.74 -10.26
CA MET A 540 -4.42 7.84 -9.16
C MET A 540 -2.95 7.41 -9.17
N LEU A 541 -2.42 6.96 -10.32
CA LEU A 541 -1.04 6.55 -10.44
C LEU A 541 -0.09 7.71 -10.14
N PHE A 542 -0.37 8.91 -10.66
CA PHE A 542 0.41 10.10 -10.35
C PHE A 542 0.43 10.36 -8.84
N CYS A 543 -0.73 10.33 -8.17
CA CYS A 543 -0.82 10.60 -6.73
C CYS A 543 -0.09 9.54 -5.89
N ASP A 544 -0.21 8.26 -6.24
CA ASP A 544 0.47 7.15 -5.55
C ASP A 544 1.99 7.23 -5.75
N CYS A 545 2.46 7.50 -6.98
CA CYS A 545 3.87 7.71 -7.30
C CYS A 545 4.43 8.94 -6.58
N MET A 546 3.72 10.05 -6.60
CA MET A 546 4.14 11.28 -5.91
C MET A 546 4.16 11.11 -4.40
N THR A 547 3.23 10.34 -3.83
CA THR A 547 3.26 9.99 -2.40
C THR A 547 4.53 9.21 -2.08
N HIS A 548 4.83 8.16 -2.87
CA HIS A 548 6.07 7.37 -2.71
C HIS A 548 7.32 8.24 -2.83
N TYR A 549 7.38 9.12 -3.84
CA TYR A 549 8.47 10.06 -4.05
C TYR A 549 8.67 10.99 -2.84
N VAL A 550 7.61 11.68 -2.39
CA VAL A 550 7.67 12.62 -1.25
C VAL A 550 8.07 11.92 0.04
N THR A 551 7.68 10.66 0.25
CA THR A 551 8.09 9.91 1.45
C THR A 551 9.58 9.56 1.50
N ILE A 552 10.27 9.56 0.36
CA ILE A 552 11.71 9.28 0.23
C ILE A 552 12.52 10.57 0.07
N LEU A 553 11.89 11.64 -0.43
CA LEU A 553 12.48 12.96 -0.67
C LEU A 553 12.97 13.60 0.63
N ASP A 554 14.24 13.96 0.71
CA ASP A 554 14.78 14.63 1.91
C ASP A 554 14.67 16.15 1.82
N GLU A 555 15.06 16.84 2.91
CA GLU A 555 14.94 18.30 2.96
C GLU A 555 15.88 19.02 2.00
N TYR A 556 17.05 18.44 1.69
CA TYR A 556 18.01 19.06 0.80
C TYR A 556 17.48 19.03 -0.64
N GLU A 557 16.98 17.88 -1.10
CA GLU A 557 16.41 17.73 -2.44
C GLU A 557 15.22 18.69 -2.65
N MET A 558 14.31 18.80 -1.68
CA MET A 558 13.10 19.63 -1.84
C MET A 558 13.34 21.13 -1.73
N TYR A 559 14.10 21.59 -0.74
CA TYR A 559 14.22 23.03 -0.46
C TYR A 559 15.47 23.65 -1.09
N THR A 560 16.54 22.87 -1.28
CA THR A 560 17.83 23.36 -1.79
C THR A 560 18.06 22.98 -3.24
N GLU A 561 17.98 21.70 -3.60
CA GLU A 561 18.23 21.24 -4.97
C GLU A 561 17.09 21.61 -5.93
N GLN A 562 15.83 21.43 -5.50
CA GLN A 562 14.63 21.77 -6.26
C GLN A 562 14.61 21.15 -7.68
N SER A 563 15.07 19.90 -7.79
CA SER A 563 15.14 19.14 -9.03
C SER A 563 14.54 17.73 -8.85
N PRO A 564 13.71 17.23 -9.78
CA PRO A 564 13.15 17.96 -10.92
C PRO A 564 12.02 18.92 -10.50
N PHE A 565 11.40 18.71 -9.34
CA PHE A 565 10.31 19.54 -8.80
C PHE A 565 10.82 20.75 -8.00
N CYS A 566 10.22 21.93 -8.20
CA CYS A 566 10.50 23.10 -7.37
C CYS A 566 9.37 23.36 -6.37
N LEU A 567 9.61 24.27 -5.42
CA LEU A 567 8.60 24.65 -4.40
C LEU A 567 7.27 25.11 -5.03
N ASN A 568 7.32 25.85 -6.15
CA ASN A 568 6.12 26.29 -6.85
C ASN A 568 5.26 25.12 -7.37
N ASP A 569 5.86 24.02 -7.81
CA ASP A 569 5.10 22.84 -8.22
C ASP A 569 4.31 22.24 -7.05
N TYR A 570 4.94 22.12 -5.88
CA TYR A 570 4.27 21.63 -4.67
C TYR A 570 3.14 22.56 -4.24
N VAL A 571 3.29 23.88 -4.39
CA VAL A 571 2.21 24.85 -4.12
C VAL A 571 1.04 24.63 -5.08
N MET A 572 1.28 24.51 -6.38
CA MET A 572 0.22 24.23 -7.37
C MET A 572 -0.48 22.88 -7.12
N LEU A 573 0.30 21.83 -6.83
CA LEU A 573 -0.19 20.49 -6.55
C LEU A 573 -1.07 20.47 -5.30
N THR A 574 -0.61 21.05 -4.19
CA THR A 574 -1.39 21.12 -2.95
C THR A 574 -2.65 21.96 -3.11
N TYR A 575 -2.59 23.06 -3.88
CA TYR A 575 -3.78 23.85 -4.20
C TYR A 575 -4.81 23.01 -4.97
N PHE A 576 -4.38 22.30 -6.02
CA PHE A 576 -5.23 21.41 -6.80
C PHE A 576 -5.87 20.33 -5.92
N LEU A 577 -5.07 19.60 -5.14
CA LEU A 577 -5.52 18.52 -4.26
C LEU A 577 -6.52 19.02 -3.20
N ASN A 578 -6.23 20.15 -2.55
CA ASN A 578 -7.10 20.70 -1.51
C ASN A 578 -8.46 21.10 -2.08
N ASN A 579 -8.49 21.75 -3.25
CA ASN A 579 -9.74 22.19 -3.88
C ASN A 579 -10.55 21.05 -4.50
N ILE A 580 -9.91 20.08 -5.16
CA ILE A 580 -10.63 18.96 -5.78
C ILE A 580 -11.24 18.05 -4.70
N LEU A 581 -10.50 17.72 -3.63
CA LEU A 581 -11.02 16.89 -2.53
C LEU A 581 -12.16 17.57 -1.78
N TYR A 582 -12.06 18.88 -1.55
CA TYR A 582 -13.16 19.66 -0.98
C TYR A 582 -14.43 19.53 -1.83
N LYS A 583 -14.34 19.71 -3.15
CA LYS A 583 -15.49 19.59 -4.06
C LYS A 583 -16.04 18.17 -4.13
N LEU A 584 -15.18 17.15 -4.14
CA LEU A 584 -15.61 15.74 -4.14
C LEU A 584 -16.47 15.41 -2.91
N ILE A 585 -16.11 15.93 -1.74
CA ILE A 585 -16.89 15.73 -0.50
C ILE A 585 -18.11 16.64 -0.46
N ASN A 586 -17.95 17.94 -0.70
CA ASN A 586 -19.01 18.94 -0.57
C ASN A 586 -20.16 18.69 -1.54
N ASP A 587 -19.85 18.38 -2.79
CA ASP A 587 -20.84 18.14 -3.85
C ASP A 587 -21.26 16.66 -3.92
N ASN A 588 -20.73 15.82 -3.04
CA ASN A 588 -21.04 14.38 -2.94
C ASN A 588 -20.86 13.61 -4.26
N ILE A 589 -19.79 13.89 -5.01
CA ILE A 589 -19.56 13.35 -6.37
C ILE A 589 -19.33 11.82 -6.34
N LEU A 590 -18.59 11.32 -5.36
CA LEU A 590 -18.20 9.90 -5.27
C LEU A 590 -19.13 9.06 -4.37
N GLY A 591 -20.23 9.63 -3.89
CA GLY A 591 -21.19 8.96 -3.01
C GLY A 591 -20.77 8.93 -1.53
N ALA A 592 -21.61 9.48 -0.66
CA ALA A 592 -21.26 9.78 0.72
C ALA A 592 -21.06 8.54 1.60
N LYS A 593 -21.62 7.38 1.26
CA LYS A 593 -21.58 6.19 2.14
C LYS A 593 -20.19 5.57 2.23
N ASN A 594 -19.37 5.63 1.17
CA ASN A 594 -18.11 4.88 1.07
C ASN A 594 -16.94 5.67 0.45
N ILE A 595 -16.98 7.00 0.37
CA ILE A 595 -15.90 7.82 -0.22
C ILE A 595 -14.50 7.52 0.33
N VAL A 596 -14.39 7.14 1.60
CA VAL A 596 -13.10 6.80 2.25
C VAL A 596 -12.49 5.51 1.66
N MET A 597 -13.28 4.65 1.05
CA MET A 597 -12.84 3.43 0.36
C MET A 597 -12.70 3.63 -1.16
N ASN A 598 -13.10 4.79 -1.69
CA ASN A 598 -12.97 5.06 -3.12
C ASN A 598 -11.48 5.23 -3.48
N PRO A 599 -10.94 4.44 -4.44
CA PRO A 599 -9.52 4.47 -4.76
C PRO A 599 -9.00 5.85 -5.15
N VAL A 600 -9.78 6.63 -5.92
CA VAL A 600 -9.43 8.00 -6.32
C VAL A 600 -9.27 8.86 -5.07
N PHE A 601 -10.28 8.87 -4.19
CA PHE A 601 -10.21 9.66 -2.96
C PHE A 601 -9.01 9.27 -2.10
N VAL A 602 -8.74 7.96 -1.94
CA VAL A 602 -7.62 7.46 -1.14
C VAL A 602 -6.28 7.96 -1.68
N SER A 603 -6.02 7.83 -2.98
CA SER A 603 -4.78 8.28 -3.61
C SER A 603 -4.56 9.79 -3.45
N LEU A 604 -5.58 10.61 -3.75
CA LEU A 604 -5.48 12.06 -3.62
C LEU A 604 -5.33 12.51 -2.16
N HIS A 605 -6.14 11.94 -1.27
CA HIS A 605 -6.16 12.33 0.15
C HIS A 605 -4.86 11.96 0.85
N THR A 606 -4.28 10.80 0.53
CA THR A 606 -2.99 10.37 1.07
C THR A 606 -1.88 11.35 0.68
N LEU A 607 -1.81 11.74 -0.60
CA LEU A 607 -0.83 12.72 -1.07
C LEU A 607 -1.04 14.10 -0.42
N LEU A 608 -2.29 14.57 -0.34
CA LEU A 608 -2.63 15.85 0.31
C LEU A 608 -2.12 15.89 1.76
N LEU A 609 -2.39 14.84 2.53
CA LEU A 609 -1.97 14.75 3.92
C LEU A 609 -0.44 14.67 4.06
N CYS A 610 0.23 13.94 3.17
CA CYS A 610 1.69 13.86 3.14
C CYS A 610 2.32 15.26 2.96
N LEU A 611 1.84 16.01 1.96
CA LEU A 611 2.32 17.36 1.66
C LEU A 611 1.92 18.39 2.73
N TYR A 612 0.69 18.32 3.25
CA TYR A 612 0.23 19.22 4.32
C TYR A 612 1.08 19.10 5.58
N ARG A 613 1.45 17.88 5.96
CA ARG A 613 2.32 17.66 7.13
C ARG A 613 3.71 18.22 6.92
N ARG A 614 4.26 18.05 5.72
CA ARG A 614 5.56 18.60 5.36
C ARG A 614 5.54 20.13 5.45
N ASP A 615 4.48 20.76 4.92
CA ASP A 615 4.28 22.21 5.04
C ASP A 615 4.13 22.68 6.49
N CYS A 616 3.41 21.91 7.33
CA CYS A 616 3.28 22.21 8.77
C CYS A 616 4.64 22.23 9.50
N ARG A 617 5.56 21.33 9.10
CA ARG A 617 6.91 21.26 9.68
C ARG A 617 7.79 22.40 9.19
N ARG A 618 7.83 22.59 7.87
CA ARG A 618 8.62 23.62 7.19
C ARG A 618 7.78 24.24 6.05
N PRO A 619 7.20 25.42 6.26
CA PRO A 619 6.30 26.03 5.28
C PRO A 619 6.98 26.25 3.93
N PHE A 620 6.33 25.80 2.87
CA PHE A 620 6.63 26.15 1.47
C PHE A 620 5.43 26.81 0.78
N ALA A 621 4.22 26.64 1.32
CA ALA A 621 3.00 27.25 0.83
C ALA A 621 2.82 28.70 1.34
N PRO A 622 2.15 29.57 0.57
CA PRO A 622 1.85 30.93 1.02
C PRO A 622 0.83 30.94 2.18
N PRO A 623 0.71 32.06 2.92
CA PRO A 623 -0.30 32.19 3.97
C PRO A 623 -1.73 31.95 3.43
N ASN A 624 -2.58 31.31 4.23
CA ASN A 624 -3.97 30.96 3.89
C ASN A 624 -4.17 29.97 2.74
N HIS A 625 -3.10 29.37 2.20
CA HIS A 625 -3.16 28.42 1.09
C HIS A 625 -4.09 27.22 1.31
N TRP A 626 -4.13 26.72 2.56
CA TRP A 626 -4.92 25.55 2.94
C TRP A 626 -6.39 25.87 3.22
N LEU A 627 -6.75 27.15 3.33
CA LEU A 627 -8.12 27.58 3.55
C LEU A 627 -8.90 27.55 2.25
N ILE A 628 -10.16 27.12 2.30
CA ILE A 628 -11.06 27.12 1.14
C ILE A 628 -11.89 28.42 1.16
N PRO A 629 -11.77 29.33 0.18
CA PRO A 629 -12.46 30.61 0.18
C PRO A 629 -13.99 30.50 0.26
N GLU A 630 -14.57 29.42 -0.27
CA GLU A 630 -16.00 29.14 -0.19
C GLU A 630 -16.49 28.78 1.22
N VAL A 631 -15.60 28.34 2.12
CA VAL A 631 -15.94 27.89 3.47
C VAL A 631 -15.91 29.07 4.44
N LYS A 632 -17.10 29.53 4.85
CA LYS A 632 -17.22 30.48 5.97
C LYS A 632 -17.27 29.70 7.30
N PRO A 633 -16.41 30.00 8.28
CA PRO A 633 -16.36 29.26 9.54
C PRO A 633 -17.71 29.20 10.27
N SER A 634 -18.44 30.31 10.34
CA SER A 634 -19.74 30.38 11.04
C SER A 634 -20.81 29.46 10.41
N THR A 635 -20.89 29.41 9.08
CA THR A 635 -21.83 28.53 8.40
C THR A 635 -21.41 27.06 8.52
N PHE A 636 -20.12 26.79 8.46
CA PHE A 636 -19.60 25.43 8.59
C PHE A 636 -19.86 24.85 9.98
N ILE A 637 -19.65 25.65 11.04
CA ILE A 637 -19.94 25.25 12.42
C ILE A 637 -21.43 24.94 12.61
N ASN A 638 -22.33 25.76 12.05
CA ASN A 638 -23.78 25.50 12.09
C ASN A 638 -24.13 24.18 11.35
N ASP A 639 -23.47 23.92 10.23
CA ASP A 639 -23.67 22.68 9.47
C ASP A 639 -23.17 21.44 10.24
N LEU A 640 -22.10 21.56 11.03
CA LEU A 640 -21.63 20.53 11.96
C LEU A 640 -22.63 20.29 13.09
N GLU A 641 -23.20 21.35 13.68
CA GLU A 641 -24.22 21.24 14.73
C GLU A 641 -25.48 20.53 14.26
N LYS A 642 -25.85 20.73 12.99
CA LYS A 642 -26.95 20.01 12.32
C LYS A 642 -26.57 18.60 11.88
N ALA A 643 -25.36 18.13 12.22
CA ALA A 643 -24.80 16.85 11.83
C ALA A 643 -24.90 16.59 10.30
N LYS A 644 -24.68 17.63 9.48
CA LYS A 644 -24.65 17.45 8.02
C LYS A 644 -23.50 16.52 7.66
N ARG A 645 -23.80 15.43 6.94
CA ARG A 645 -22.84 14.38 6.59
C ARG A 645 -21.58 14.91 5.92
N ASN A 646 -21.72 15.81 4.94
CA ASN A 646 -20.57 16.35 4.20
C ASN A 646 -19.67 17.21 5.10
N ALA A 647 -20.27 18.01 6.00
CA ALA A 647 -19.51 18.83 6.96
C ALA A 647 -18.74 17.96 7.96
N MET A 648 -19.38 16.92 8.52
CA MET A 648 -18.71 15.97 9.41
C MET A 648 -17.54 15.25 8.72
N LEU A 649 -17.73 14.86 7.45
CA LEU A 649 -16.68 14.20 6.68
C LEU A 649 -15.54 15.15 6.31
N LEU A 650 -15.84 16.41 5.93
CA LEU A 650 -14.84 17.45 5.70
C LEU A 650 -14.01 17.71 6.95
N LEU A 651 -14.65 17.78 8.12
CA LEU A 651 -13.93 17.95 9.38
C LEU A 651 -13.01 16.77 9.68
N ALA A 652 -13.48 15.54 9.44
CA ALA A 652 -12.73 14.33 9.72
C ALA A 652 -11.56 14.07 8.75
N LYS A 653 -11.66 14.54 7.49
CA LYS A 653 -10.66 14.27 6.44
C LYS A 653 -9.85 15.49 6.04
N MET A 654 -10.39 16.69 6.18
CA MET A 654 -9.79 17.95 5.72
C MET A 654 -9.97 19.07 6.75
N PRO A 655 -9.56 18.90 8.02
CA PRO A 655 -9.71 19.93 9.05
C PRO A 655 -8.97 21.24 8.71
N GLN A 656 -7.89 21.16 7.92
CA GLN A 656 -7.06 22.32 7.55
C GLN A 656 -7.78 23.40 6.73
N ILE A 657 -8.99 23.14 6.22
CA ILE A 657 -9.77 24.10 5.42
C ILE A 657 -10.37 25.24 6.24
N ILE A 658 -10.31 25.15 7.57
CA ILE A 658 -10.82 26.13 8.54
C ILE A 658 -9.61 26.70 9.31
N PRO A 659 -9.62 27.96 9.79
CA PRO A 659 -8.54 28.48 10.62
C PRO A 659 -8.31 27.69 11.91
N HIS A 660 -7.05 27.66 12.39
CA HIS A 660 -6.65 26.97 13.62
C HIS A 660 -7.47 27.43 14.84
N GLU A 661 -7.70 28.74 15.01
CA GLU A 661 -8.47 29.29 16.13
C GLU A 661 -9.89 28.72 16.20
N ASP A 662 -10.56 28.57 15.05
CA ASP A 662 -11.92 28.05 15.00
C ASP A 662 -11.95 26.54 15.27
N ARG A 663 -10.90 25.80 14.90
CA ARG A 663 -10.74 24.39 15.30
C ARG A 663 -10.52 24.22 16.80
N VAL A 664 -9.78 25.13 17.43
CA VAL A 664 -9.62 25.16 18.89
C VAL A 664 -10.97 25.44 19.57
N LYS A 665 -11.75 26.42 19.09
CA LYS A 665 -13.11 26.68 19.62
C LYS A 665 -14.02 25.46 19.48
N LEU A 666 -13.96 24.78 18.33
CA LEU A 666 -14.73 23.56 18.09
C LEU A 666 -14.31 22.42 19.04
N PHE A 667 -13.01 22.23 19.24
CA PHE A 667 -12.48 21.28 20.22
C PHE A 667 -13.00 21.56 21.63
N ARG A 668 -12.95 22.82 22.09
CA ARG A 668 -13.48 23.24 23.39
C ARG A 668 -14.98 22.97 23.51
N LYS A 669 -15.74 23.22 22.45
CA LYS A 669 -17.18 22.91 22.40
C LYS A 669 -17.45 21.41 22.51
N PHE A 670 -16.66 20.56 21.85
CA PHE A 670 -16.79 19.10 21.99
C PHE A 670 -16.53 18.62 23.41
N VAL A 671 -15.51 19.17 24.07
CA VAL A 671 -15.23 18.88 25.49
C VAL A 671 -16.39 19.32 26.38
N GLN A 672 -16.92 20.54 26.19
CA GLN A 672 -18.05 21.05 26.97
C GLN A 672 -19.31 20.20 26.79
N ASN A 673 -19.61 19.79 25.56
CA ASN A 673 -20.73 18.90 25.26
C ASN A 673 -20.55 17.54 25.95
N GLU A 674 -19.34 16.97 25.94
CA GLU A 674 -19.06 15.72 26.64
C GLU A 674 -19.24 15.88 28.17
N LYS A 675 -18.70 16.96 28.76
CA LYS A 675 -18.91 17.28 30.19
C LYS A 675 -20.39 17.41 30.53
N ALA A 676 -21.19 18.05 29.67
CA ALA A 676 -22.63 18.20 29.86
C ALA A 676 -23.36 16.84 29.83
N VAL A 677 -23.05 15.98 28.84
CA VAL A 677 -23.60 14.61 28.74
C VAL A 677 -23.22 13.77 29.97
N MET A 678 -22.03 13.98 30.51
CA MET A 678 -21.52 13.30 31.70
C MET A 678 -22.06 13.85 33.03
N GLY A 679 -22.82 14.96 33.01
CA GLY A 679 -23.32 15.64 34.21
C GLY A 679 -22.22 16.31 35.05
N LEU A 680 -21.17 16.81 34.40
CA LEU A 680 -19.99 17.43 35.03
C LEU A 680 -20.02 18.98 35.00
N THR A 681 -21.16 19.61 34.69
CA THR A 681 -21.30 21.08 34.58
C THR A 681 -21.48 21.79 35.94
N GLU A 682 -21.14 23.08 35.98
CA GLU A 682 -20.82 23.90 37.18
C GLU A 682 -21.87 24.02 38.30
N SER A 683 -23.12 23.57 38.13
CA SER A 683 -24.10 23.51 39.25
C SER A 683 -23.82 22.38 40.26
N ALA A 684 -22.66 21.75 40.16
CA ALA A 684 -22.22 20.56 40.86
C ALA A 684 -21.34 20.83 42.09
N CYS A 685 -21.48 21.97 42.79
CA CYS A 685 -20.85 22.15 44.10
C CYS A 685 -21.20 21.03 45.11
N ALA A 686 -22.24 20.23 44.81
CA ALA A 686 -22.66 19.02 45.53
C ALA A 686 -22.55 17.71 44.72
N SER A 687 -21.69 17.61 43.68
CA SER A 687 -21.55 16.34 42.96
C SER A 687 -20.78 15.31 43.78
N PRO A 688 -21.35 14.11 44.07
CA PRO A 688 -20.71 13.05 44.84
C PRO A 688 -19.54 12.36 44.10
N ARG A 689 -19.07 12.91 42.97
CA ARG A 689 -18.05 12.32 42.09
C ARG A 689 -16.72 13.06 42.05
N SER A 690 -16.48 14.04 42.93
CA SER A 690 -15.16 14.70 43.01
C SER A 690 -14.12 13.81 43.69
N ALA A 691 -12.99 13.57 43.04
CA ALA A 691 -11.90 12.76 43.58
C ALA A 691 -11.01 13.65 44.46
N LEU A 692 -11.07 13.47 45.79
CA LEU A 692 -10.16 14.17 46.72
C LEU A 692 -8.85 13.39 46.86
N ILE A 693 -7.73 14.02 46.53
CA ILE A 693 -6.39 13.46 46.68
C ILE A 693 -5.55 14.28 47.67
N VAL A 694 -4.71 13.59 48.41
CA VAL A 694 -3.81 14.20 49.41
C VAL A 694 -2.36 14.01 48.95
N ILE A 695 -1.63 15.10 48.81
CA ILE A 695 -0.33 15.13 48.13
C ILE A 695 0.74 15.72 49.03
N HIS A 696 1.83 14.98 49.28
CA HIS A 696 3.01 15.54 49.93
C HIS A 696 3.89 16.22 48.88
N ARG A 697 4.33 17.46 49.14
CA ARG A 697 5.18 18.25 48.20
C ARG A 697 6.44 17.49 47.76
N GLU A 698 7.06 16.75 48.67
CA GLU A 698 8.27 15.95 48.41
C GLU A 698 8.02 14.74 47.51
N ARG A 699 6.80 14.15 47.54
CA ARG A 699 6.44 12.90 46.86
C ARG A 699 5.25 13.06 45.90
N ILE A 700 5.21 14.21 45.23
CA ILE A 700 4.06 14.61 44.40
C ILE A 700 3.73 13.60 43.29
N VAL A 701 4.76 13.02 42.65
CA VAL A 701 4.57 12.07 41.55
C VAL A 701 4.08 10.73 42.10
N GLU A 702 4.67 10.25 43.19
CA GLU A 702 4.33 8.97 43.81
C GLU A 702 2.92 8.98 44.41
N ASP A 703 2.59 10.03 45.16
CA ASP A 703 1.27 10.18 45.79
C ASP A 703 0.18 10.39 44.73
N GLY A 704 0.49 11.17 43.69
CA GLY A 704 -0.39 11.38 42.53
C GLY A 704 -0.63 10.08 41.76
N TYR A 705 0.44 9.36 41.43
CA TYR A 705 0.38 8.06 40.74
C TYR A 705 -0.46 7.05 41.53
N ARG A 706 -0.19 6.86 42.83
CA ARG A 706 -0.91 5.89 43.68
C ARG A 706 -2.41 6.17 43.74
N GLN A 707 -2.81 7.44 43.83
CA GLN A 707 -4.22 7.81 44.03
C GLN A 707 -5.01 7.93 42.72
N LEU A 708 -4.36 8.35 41.63
CA LEU A 708 -5.04 8.65 40.36
C LEU A 708 -4.86 7.60 39.27
N ALA A 709 -3.78 6.82 39.25
CA ALA A 709 -3.51 5.88 38.16
C ALA A 709 -4.59 4.79 38.02
N ALA A 710 -5.13 4.31 39.15
CA ALA A 710 -6.18 3.29 39.20
C ALA A 710 -7.60 3.87 39.07
N GLN A 711 -7.76 5.20 39.00
CA GLN A 711 -9.09 5.80 38.93
C GLN A 711 -9.76 5.54 37.58
N PRO A 712 -11.09 5.32 37.56
CA PRO A 712 -11.85 5.25 36.33
C PRO A 712 -11.71 6.55 35.53
N THR A 713 -11.65 6.44 34.21
CA THR A 713 -11.57 7.57 33.28
C THR A 713 -12.63 8.64 33.56
N GLN A 714 -13.85 8.21 33.90
CA GLN A 714 -14.96 9.10 34.22
C GLN A 714 -14.68 9.99 35.44
N ALA A 715 -14.02 9.44 36.47
CA ALA A 715 -13.64 10.19 37.66
C ALA A 715 -12.52 11.20 37.34
N LEU A 716 -11.55 10.80 36.51
CA LEU A 716 -10.48 11.68 36.06
C LEU A 716 -10.97 12.82 35.18
N LYS A 717 -12.01 12.62 34.37
CA LYS A 717 -12.67 13.70 33.59
C LYS A 717 -13.44 14.70 34.46
N GLY A 718 -13.88 14.28 35.65
CA GLY A 718 -14.53 15.14 36.63
C GLY A 718 -13.58 16.08 37.38
N VAL A 719 -14.11 16.81 38.36
CA VAL A 719 -13.33 17.71 39.21
C VAL A 719 -12.45 16.89 40.16
N ILE A 720 -11.14 17.11 40.12
CA ILE A 720 -10.18 16.50 41.04
C ILE A 720 -9.86 17.55 42.08
N ARG A 721 -10.06 17.19 43.36
CA ARG A 721 -9.74 18.06 44.49
C ARG A 721 -8.39 17.67 45.10
N VAL A 722 -7.49 18.62 45.29
CA VAL A 722 -6.15 18.41 45.84
C VAL A 722 -6.01 19.09 47.19
N ARG A 723 -5.41 18.36 48.15
CA ARG A 723 -4.93 18.91 49.42
C ARG A 723 -3.43 18.66 49.55
N PHE A 724 -2.65 19.73 49.65
CA PHE A 724 -1.22 19.63 49.91
C PHE A 724 -0.92 19.43 51.39
N ILE A 725 0.12 18.64 51.64
CA ILE A 725 0.78 18.49 52.93
C ILE A 725 2.18 19.08 52.78
N ASN A 726 2.50 20.06 53.63
CA ASN A 726 3.79 20.73 53.64
C ASN A 726 4.89 19.85 54.28
N GLN A 727 6.12 20.36 54.34
CA GLN A 727 7.28 19.63 54.88
C GLN A 727 7.11 19.24 56.36
N GLN A 728 6.33 20.01 57.11
CA GLN A 728 6.05 19.77 58.54
C GLN A 728 4.90 18.79 58.76
N GLY A 729 4.31 18.24 57.69
CA GLY A 729 3.20 17.28 57.78
C GLY A 729 1.84 17.92 58.04
N LEU A 730 1.74 19.24 57.94
CA LEU A 730 0.49 19.99 58.15
C LEU A 730 -0.26 20.19 56.83
N HIS A 731 -1.58 20.22 56.91
CA HIS A 731 -2.43 20.56 55.77
C HIS A 731 -2.24 22.04 55.40
N GLU A 732 -1.88 22.31 54.14
CA GLU A 732 -1.84 23.67 53.61
C GLU A 732 -3.26 24.24 53.54
N ALA A 733 -3.44 25.51 53.91
CA ALA A 733 -4.71 26.20 53.80
C ALA A 733 -5.01 26.50 52.32
N GLY A 734 -6.06 25.89 51.76
CA GLY A 734 -6.47 26.10 50.37
C GLY A 734 -7.87 25.59 50.11
N ILE A 735 -8.72 26.45 49.53
CA ILE A 735 -10.04 26.05 49.01
C ILE A 735 -9.86 25.68 47.55
N ASP A 736 -10.05 24.41 47.22
CA ASP A 736 -9.84 23.92 45.86
C ASP A 736 -11.05 24.23 44.97
N GLN A 737 -11.01 25.42 44.38
CA GLN A 737 -11.81 25.89 43.26
C GLN A 737 -10.86 26.05 42.05
N ASP A 738 -10.30 24.92 41.59
CA ASP A 738 -9.38 24.74 40.45
C ASP A 738 -7.93 25.22 40.60
N GLY A 739 -7.62 26.14 41.51
CA GLY A 739 -6.25 26.68 41.66
C GLY A 739 -5.22 25.67 42.18
N VAL A 740 -5.59 24.84 43.15
CA VAL A 740 -4.70 23.85 43.79
C VAL A 740 -4.48 22.65 42.86
N PHE A 741 -5.53 22.23 42.15
CA PHE A 741 -5.41 21.21 41.12
C PHE A 741 -4.47 21.63 39.98
N LYS A 742 -4.58 22.86 39.47
CA LYS A 742 -3.67 23.39 38.43
C LYS A 742 -2.21 23.34 38.86
N GLU A 743 -1.92 23.75 40.09
CA GLU A 743 -0.58 23.70 40.66
C GLU A 743 -0.05 22.26 40.73
N PHE A 744 -0.83 21.33 41.30
CA PHE A 744 -0.47 19.91 41.34
C PHE A 744 -0.16 19.35 39.96
N LEU A 745 -1.00 19.68 38.96
CA LEU A 745 -0.86 19.19 37.60
C LEU A 745 0.43 19.73 36.94
N GLU A 746 0.69 21.03 37.06
CA GLU A 746 1.89 21.66 36.50
C GLU A 746 3.17 21.10 37.16
N GLU A 747 3.20 20.95 38.49
CA GLU A 747 4.36 20.42 39.21
C GLU A 747 4.60 18.93 38.92
N THR A 748 3.54 18.12 38.86
CA THR A 748 3.63 16.70 38.51
C THR A 748 4.20 16.55 37.10
N ILE A 749 3.65 17.28 36.13
CA ILE A 749 4.11 17.29 34.73
C ILE A 749 5.57 17.73 34.66
N LYS A 750 5.96 18.81 35.36
CA LYS A 750 7.35 19.28 35.37
C LYS A 750 8.32 18.21 35.91
N LYS A 751 7.95 17.49 36.97
CA LYS A 751 8.82 16.44 37.54
C LYS A 751 8.91 15.21 36.64
N VAL A 752 7.80 14.70 36.10
CA VAL A 752 7.81 13.46 35.29
C VAL A 752 8.51 13.60 33.94
N PHE A 753 8.55 14.82 33.39
CA PHE A 753 9.28 15.12 32.15
C PHE A 753 10.74 15.51 32.38
N ASP A 754 11.21 15.54 33.63
CA ASP A 754 12.62 15.74 33.95
C ASP A 754 13.46 14.55 33.43
N PRO A 755 14.46 14.79 32.57
CA PRO A 755 15.32 13.72 32.03
C PRO A 755 16.05 12.91 33.10
N SER A 756 16.25 13.46 34.31
CA SER A 756 16.88 12.76 35.43
C SER A 756 16.10 11.53 35.91
N LEU A 757 14.78 11.48 35.69
CA LEU A 757 13.96 10.31 36.00
C LEU A 757 14.10 9.18 34.96
N ASN A 758 14.77 9.44 33.83
CA ASN A 758 14.97 8.50 32.72
C ASN A 758 13.67 7.94 32.09
N LEU A 759 12.53 8.63 32.28
CA LEU A 759 11.30 8.36 31.53
C LEU A 759 11.34 9.04 30.16
N PHE A 760 11.80 10.27 30.11
CA PHE A 760 11.94 11.04 28.88
C PHE A 760 13.40 11.43 28.66
N LYS A 761 13.78 11.59 27.40
CA LYS A 761 15.09 12.08 26.97
C LYS A 761 14.89 13.35 26.14
N THR A 762 15.92 14.20 26.11
CA THR A 762 15.94 15.41 25.29
C THR A 762 16.76 15.21 24.01
N THR A 763 16.33 15.85 22.94
CA THR A 763 17.10 16.02 21.71
C THR A 763 18.10 17.17 21.88
N SER A 764 18.94 17.43 20.86
CA SER A 764 19.84 18.60 20.84
C SER A 764 19.11 19.91 21.08
N ASP A 765 17.86 20.01 20.62
CA ASP A 765 17.02 21.20 20.68
C ASP A 765 16.14 21.23 21.94
N GLN A 766 16.50 20.44 22.97
CA GLN A 766 15.77 20.32 24.24
C GLN A 766 14.31 19.87 24.08
N ARG A 767 14.00 19.11 23.03
CA ARG A 767 12.67 18.52 22.81
C ARG A 767 12.57 17.13 23.44
N LEU A 768 11.46 16.86 24.11
CA LEU A 768 11.24 15.64 24.88
C LEU A 768 10.66 14.52 24.02
N TYR A 769 11.15 13.30 24.25
CA TYR A 769 10.61 12.05 23.72
C TYR A 769 10.82 10.90 24.71
N PRO A 770 10.07 9.78 24.62
CA PRO A 770 10.23 8.66 25.54
C PRO A 770 11.65 8.09 25.51
N SER A 771 12.20 7.77 26.69
CA SER A 771 13.51 7.14 26.80
C SER A 771 13.44 5.67 26.36
N PRO A 772 14.28 5.22 25.40
CA PRO A 772 14.38 3.81 25.00
C PRO A 772 14.78 2.88 26.16
N ILE A 773 15.53 3.41 27.13
CA ILE A 773 16.03 2.68 28.31
C ILE A 773 15.20 2.93 29.57
N SER A 774 13.95 3.40 29.42
CA SER A 774 13.05 3.63 30.55
C SER A 774 12.69 2.36 31.34
N TYR A 775 12.87 1.17 30.74
CA TYR A 775 12.65 -0.12 31.41
C TYR A 775 13.57 -0.39 32.62
N VAL A 776 14.58 0.45 32.81
CA VAL A 776 15.42 0.48 34.02
C VAL A 776 14.61 0.87 35.26
N GLN A 777 13.52 1.63 35.07
CA GLN A 777 12.57 1.96 36.13
C GLN A 777 11.49 0.86 36.21
N ASP A 778 11.24 0.37 37.42
CA ASP A 778 10.13 -0.56 37.65
C ASP A 778 8.79 0.10 37.29
N ASN A 779 7.89 -0.66 36.66
CA ASN A 779 6.57 -0.19 36.23
C ASN A 779 6.58 1.04 35.30
N HIS A 780 7.66 1.25 34.53
CA HIS A 780 7.79 2.41 33.63
C HIS A 780 6.59 2.58 32.67
N LEU A 781 6.04 1.47 32.14
CA LEU A 781 4.88 1.52 31.22
C LEU A 781 3.63 2.06 31.92
N GLN A 782 3.34 1.63 33.14
CA GLN A 782 2.22 2.15 33.92
C GLN A 782 2.43 3.63 34.25
N LEU A 783 3.68 4.04 34.48
CA LEU A 783 4.02 5.43 34.70
C LEU A 783 3.81 6.28 33.43
N PHE A 784 4.22 5.81 32.25
CA PHE A 784 3.88 6.47 30.97
C PHE A 784 2.38 6.60 30.77
N GLU A 785 1.59 5.56 31.08
CA GLU A 785 0.13 5.64 30.99
C GLU A 785 -0.44 6.70 31.95
N PHE A 786 0.06 6.76 33.19
CA PHE A 786 -0.32 7.81 34.14
C PHE A 786 0.05 9.21 33.64
N VAL A 787 1.28 9.42 33.17
CA VAL A 787 1.73 10.71 32.61
C VAL A 787 0.86 11.11 31.42
N GLY A 788 0.54 10.15 30.54
CA GLY A 788 -0.39 10.36 29.43
C GLY A 788 -1.77 10.82 29.90
N ARG A 789 -2.33 10.22 30.96
CA ARG A 789 -3.61 10.65 31.57
C ARG A 789 -3.53 12.06 32.12
N MET A 790 -2.46 12.42 32.82
CA MET A 790 -2.28 13.76 33.39
C MET A 790 -2.17 14.82 32.30
N LEU A 791 -1.37 14.58 31.25
CA LEU A 791 -1.29 15.49 30.11
C LEU A 791 -2.62 15.59 29.35
N GLY A 792 -3.30 14.45 29.14
CA GLY A 792 -4.64 14.42 28.55
C GLY A 792 -5.65 15.23 29.35
N LYS A 793 -5.58 15.14 30.69
CA LYS A 793 -6.39 15.96 31.61
C LYS A 793 -6.08 17.44 31.49
N ALA A 794 -4.80 17.84 31.38
CA ALA A 794 -4.42 19.23 31.15
C ALA A 794 -5.08 19.78 29.86
N VAL A 795 -4.93 19.04 28.75
CA VAL A 795 -5.52 19.41 27.45
C VAL A 795 -7.05 19.46 27.52
N TYR A 796 -7.69 18.49 28.20
CA TYR A 796 -9.14 18.43 28.41
C TYR A 796 -9.67 19.65 29.16
N GLU A 797 -9.01 20.04 30.26
CA GLU A 797 -9.40 21.23 31.05
C GLU A 797 -8.99 22.55 30.39
N GLY A 798 -8.12 22.52 29.37
CA GLY A 798 -7.57 23.71 28.75
C GLY A 798 -6.48 24.39 29.57
N ILE A 799 -5.81 23.61 30.40
CA ILE A 799 -4.63 24.01 31.14
C ILE A 799 -3.42 23.81 30.22
N VAL A 800 -2.70 24.90 30.00
CA VAL A 800 -1.49 24.93 29.17
C VAL A 800 -0.27 24.59 30.02
N VAL A 801 0.61 23.70 29.55
CA VAL A 801 1.81 23.24 30.26
C VAL A 801 3.08 23.41 29.44
N ASP A 802 4.18 23.79 30.08
CA ASP A 802 5.47 24.03 29.41
C ASP A 802 6.24 22.72 29.14
N VAL A 803 5.79 21.96 28.14
CA VAL A 803 6.39 20.67 27.77
C VAL A 803 6.66 20.64 26.26
N PRO A 804 7.92 20.90 25.84
CA PRO A 804 8.27 20.93 24.43
C PRO A 804 8.56 19.51 23.93
N PHE A 805 7.60 18.88 23.25
CA PHE A 805 7.79 17.55 22.66
C PHE A 805 8.54 17.61 21.33
N ALA A 806 9.22 16.50 20.99
CA ALA A 806 9.76 16.29 19.66
C ALA A 806 8.63 16.04 18.65
N SER A 807 8.76 16.60 17.43
CA SER A 807 7.72 16.52 16.38
C SER A 807 7.31 15.08 16.06
N PHE A 808 8.29 14.18 15.96
CA PHE A 808 8.01 12.78 15.65
C PHE A 808 7.17 12.08 16.73
N PHE A 809 7.36 12.44 18.00
CA PHE A 809 6.58 11.89 19.11
C PHE A 809 5.14 12.39 19.08
N LEU A 810 4.92 13.68 18.77
CA LEU A 810 3.58 14.24 18.58
C LEU A 810 2.84 13.59 17.40
N SER A 811 3.56 13.28 16.32
CA SER A 811 3.00 12.54 15.19
C SER A 811 2.52 11.14 15.61
N GLN A 812 3.25 10.46 16.49
CA GLN A 812 2.84 9.17 17.06
C GLN A 812 1.62 9.31 17.98
N LEU A 813 1.57 10.37 18.79
CA LEU A 813 0.44 10.69 19.67
C LEU A 813 -0.87 10.91 18.89
N LEU A 814 -0.79 11.55 17.72
CA LEU A 814 -1.90 11.73 16.79
C LEU A 814 -2.33 10.45 16.05
N GLY A 815 -1.61 9.32 16.23
CA GLY A 815 -1.92 8.04 15.59
C GLY A 815 -1.58 8.00 14.11
N GLN A 816 -0.65 8.87 13.70
CA GLN A 816 -0.34 9.15 12.31
C GLN A 816 0.75 8.24 11.73
N THR A 817 1.13 7.17 12.44
CA THR A 817 2.14 6.17 12.05
C THR A 817 1.67 5.20 10.96
N GLN A 818 0.58 5.50 10.24
CA GLN A 818 0.16 4.70 9.10
C GLN A 818 1.24 4.80 8.00
N GLN A 819 1.64 3.65 7.42
CA GLN A 819 2.90 3.49 6.68
C GLN A 819 3.20 4.54 5.61
N ALA A 820 2.20 4.99 4.82
CA ALA A 820 2.42 6.00 3.77
C ALA A 820 2.47 7.46 4.28
N LEU A 821 1.97 7.71 5.49
CA LEU A 821 1.83 9.06 6.06
C LEU A 821 2.94 9.39 7.07
N TYR A 822 3.75 8.41 7.44
CA TYR A 822 4.87 8.56 8.37
C TYR A 822 6.20 8.51 7.61
N SER A 823 6.72 9.68 7.22
CA SER A 823 8.08 9.78 6.67
C SER A 823 9.07 9.84 7.81
N CYS A 824 9.76 8.72 8.05
CA CYS A 824 10.80 8.64 9.07
C CYS A 824 12.02 9.49 8.72
N MET A 825 12.32 9.69 7.43
CA MET A 825 13.46 10.51 7.01
C MET A 825 13.27 11.99 7.30
N ASP A 826 12.07 12.48 6.99
CA ASP A 826 11.67 13.87 7.18
C ASP A 826 11.63 14.31 8.65
N GLU A 827 11.22 13.40 9.53
CA GLU A 827 11.12 13.68 10.97
C GLU A 827 12.45 13.43 11.69
N LEU A 828 13.41 12.72 11.06
CA LEU A 828 14.67 12.33 11.67
C LEU A 828 15.51 13.51 12.19
N PRO A 829 15.60 14.68 11.50
CA PRO A 829 16.31 15.84 12.05
C PRO A 829 15.76 16.31 13.40
N SER A 830 14.46 16.07 13.67
CA SER A 830 13.85 16.41 14.96
C SER A 830 14.25 15.48 16.11
N LEU A 831 14.81 14.30 15.81
CA LEU A 831 15.38 13.37 16.77
C LEU A 831 16.91 13.53 16.84
N ASP A 832 17.59 13.38 15.71
CA ASP A 832 19.05 13.32 15.59
C ASP A 832 19.51 13.81 14.21
N ASN A 833 20.12 15.00 14.18
CA ASN A 833 20.62 15.63 12.96
C ASN A 833 21.90 14.97 12.42
N GLU A 834 22.69 14.32 13.28
CA GLU A 834 23.91 13.61 12.86
C GLU A 834 23.54 12.32 12.13
N LEU A 835 22.63 11.53 12.71
CA LEU A 835 22.09 10.33 12.06
C LEU A 835 21.43 10.67 10.72
N TYR A 836 20.68 11.78 10.65
CA TYR A 836 20.10 12.27 9.39
C TYR A 836 21.18 12.55 8.33
N ARG A 837 22.28 13.21 8.68
CA ARG A 837 23.39 13.48 7.75
C ARG A 837 24.03 12.18 7.27
N SER A 838 24.23 11.20 8.15
CA SER A 838 24.81 9.90 7.78
C SER A 838 23.90 9.10 6.83
N LEU A 839 22.60 9.06 7.07
CA LEU A 839 21.66 8.38 6.17
C LEU A 839 21.50 9.12 4.83
N THR A 840 21.52 10.46 4.86
CA THR A 840 21.51 11.29 3.64
C THR A 840 22.78 11.06 2.81
N PHE A 841 23.94 10.87 3.46
CA PHE A 841 25.18 10.50 2.78
C PHE A 841 25.05 9.15 2.07
N ILE A 842 24.52 8.12 2.73
CA ILE A 842 24.30 6.80 2.13
C ILE A 842 23.35 6.89 0.93
N LYS A 843 22.29 7.70 1.04
CA LYS A 843 21.32 7.92 -0.05
C LYS A 843 22.00 8.45 -1.32
N HIS A 844 22.86 9.46 -1.16
CA HIS A 844 23.55 10.14 -2.26
C HIS A 844 24.91 9.53 -2.61
N TYR A 845 25.27 8.40 -2.00
CA TYR A 845 26.52 7.71 -2.28
C TYR A 845 26.53 7.23 -3.75
N LYS A 846 27.51 7.70 -4.52
CA LYS A 846 27.63 7.47 -5.98
C LYS A 846 28.39 6.19 -6.34
N GLN A 847 29.16 5.63 -5.41
CA GLN A 847 29.84 4.34 -5.55
C GLN A 847 28.93 3.22 -5.01
N ASP A 848 29.39 1.98 -5.06
CA ASP A 848 28.61 0.85 -4.54
C ASP A 848 28.49 0.94 -3.02
N VAL A 849 27.27 1.09 -2.51
CA VAL A 849 27.00 1.13 -1.07
C VAL A 849 27.49 -0.12 -0.33
N SER A 850 27.66 -1.24 -1.04
CA SER A 850 28.22 -2.48 -0.48
C SER A 850 29.63 -2.27 0.10
N ASP A 851 30.39 -1.30 -0.41
CA ASP A 851 31.73 -0.95 0.08
C ASP A 851 31.73 -0.46 1.54
N LEU A 852 30.59 0.06 2.02
CA LEU A 852 30.42 0.53 3.39
C LEU A 852 30.23 -0.62 4.40
N ASN A 853 30.10 -1.88 3.95
CA ASN A 853 29.92 -3.07 4.79
C ASN A 853 28.79 -2.96 5.83
N LEU A 854 27.72 -2.25 5.48
CA LEU A 854 26.54 -2.10 6.32
C LEU A 854 25.66 -3.35 6.24
N THR A 855 25.00 -3.68 7.34
CA THR A 855 23.97 -4.74 7.40
C THR A 855 22.66 -4.16 7.89
N PHE A 856 21.55 -4.90 7.74
CA PHE A 856 20.25 -4.48 8.28
C PHE A 856 20.16 -4.71 9.79
N SER A 857 21.14 -4.21 10.55
CA SER A 857 21.20 -4.28 12.01
C SER A 857 21.77 -2.98 12.61
N VAL A 858 21.53 -2.76 13.90
CA VAL A 858 21.99 -1.58 14.64
C VAL A 858 22.54 -2.00 16.00
N ASP A 859 23.71 -1.46 16.35
CA ASP A 859 24.35 -1.64 17.64
C ASP A 859 23.94 -0.53 18.60
N GLN A 860 23.46 -0.90 19.79
CA GLN A 860 23.08 0.04 20.85
C GLN A 860 23.90 -0.22 22.10
N ASP A 861 24.52 0.82 22.66
CA ASP A 861 25.16 0.75 23.97
C ASP A 861 24.09 0.90 25.07
N VAL A 862 23.90 -0.18 25.83
CA VAL A 862 23.00 -0.24 26.99
C VAL A 862 23.86 -0.45 28.23
N MET A 863 24.12 0.63 28.97
CA MET A 863 24.89 0.60 30.23
C MET A 863 26.30 -0.02 30.08
N GLY A 864 27.00 0.25 28.98
CA GLY A 864 28.33 -0.29 28.69
C GLY A 864 28.32 -1.65 27.99
N LYS A 865 27.14 -2.22 27.69
CA LYS A 865 26.99 -3.45 26.92
C LYS A 865 26.43 -3.14 25.54
N ILE A 866 27.17 -3.52 24.51
CA ILE A 866 26.70 -3.43 23.12
C ILE A 866 25.67 -4.54 22.86
N VAL A 867 24.47 -4.14 22.43
CA VAL A 867 23.39 -5.03 22.01
C VAL A 867 23.06 -4.76 20.55
N THR A 868 23.18 -5.78 19.70
CA THR A 868 22.86 -5.67 18.27
C THR A 868 21.41 -6.07 17.99
N HIS A 869 20.62 -5.14 17.48
CA HIS A 869 19.24 -5.32 17.07
C HIS A 869 19.13 -5.52 15.56
N ASP A 870 18.39 -6.54 15.15
CA ASP A 870 18.02 -6.75 13.75
C ASP A 870 16.93 -5.74 13.34
N LEU A 871 17.16 -4.94 12.30
CA LEU A 871 16.17 -3.98 11.79
C LEU A 871 14.97 -4.68 11.12
N HIS A 872 15.19 -5.89 10.60
CA HIS A 872 14.17 -6.83 10.16
C HIS A 872 14.64 -8.27 10.45
N PRO A 873 13.75 -9.28 10.48
CA PRO A 873 14.16 -10.66 10.74
C PRO A 873 15.29 -11.14 9.81
N GLY A 874 16.43 -11.55 10.37
CA GLY A 874 17.61 -11.97 9.60
C GLY A 874 18.48 -10.82 9.10
N GLY A 875 18.30 -9.61 9.62
CA GLY A 875 18.95 -8.39 9.14
C GLY A 875 20.47 -8.41 9.22
N LYS A 876 21.05 -9.08 10.23
CA LYS A 876 22.51 -9.27 10.37
C LYS A 876 23.16 -9.96 9.18
N ALA A 877 22.45 -10.86 8.49
CA ALA A 877 22.97 -11.59 7.33
C ALA A 877 22.74 -10.84 6.01
N ARG A 878 21.94 -9.77 6.02
CA ARG A 878 21.59 -9.01 4.81
C ARG A 878 22.49 -7.80 4.69
N ILE A 879 23.27 -7.76 3.61
CA ILE A 879 24.16 -6.65 3.26
C ILE A 879 23.35 -5.52 2.60
N VAL A 880 23.73 -4.28 2.90
CA VAL A 880 23.18 -3.09 2.25
C VAL A 880 23.90 -2.84 0.93
N ASN A 881 23.16 -2.66 -0.16
CA ASN A 881 23.67 -2.38 -1.50
C ASN A 881 22.79 -1.33 -2.20
N ASP A 882 23.15 -0.90 -3.41
CA ASP A 882 22.40 0.15 -4.12
C ASP A 882 20.94 -0.19 -4.39
N LEU A 883 20.61 -1.47 -4.57
CA LEU A 883 19.23 -1.91 -4.81
C LEU A 883 18.36 -1.81 -3.55
N ASN A 884 18.97 -1.86 -2.35
CA ASN A 884 18.24 -1.94 -1.09
C ASN A 884 18.54 -0.78 -0.10
N LYS A 885 19.43 0.16 -0.44
CA LYS A 885 19.85 1.26 0.44
C LYS A 885 18.70 2.13 0.94
N LEU A 886 17.71 2.43 0.11
CA LEU A 886 16.52 3.20 0.52
C LEU A 886 15.69 2.46 1.57
N VAL A 887 15.61 1.13 1.46
CA VAL A 887 14.91 0.26 2.43
C VAL A 887 15.68 0.21 3.75
N TYR A 888 17.02 0.13 3.70
CA TYR A 888 17.86 0.20 4.89
C TYR A 888 17.67 1.53 5.64
N ILE A 889 17.74 2.65 4.90
CA ILE A 889 17.54 4.00 5.45
C ILE A 889 16.17 4.10 6.15
N HIS A 890 15.11 3.61 5.50
CA HIS A 890 13.77 3.58 6.07
C HIS A 890 13.72 2.78 7.37
N TYR A 891 14.24 1.54 7.38
CA TYR A 891 14.23 0.71 8.58
C TYR A 891 15.07 1.28 9.72
N MET A 892 16.23 1.88 9.43
CA MET A 892 17.08 2.52 10.43
C MET A 892 16.35 3.69 11.11
N ALA A 893 15.81 4.61 10.32
CA ALA A 893 15.04 5.74 10.85
C ALA A 893 13.77 5.28 11.60
N TYR A 894 13.06 4.28 11.06
CA TYR A 894 11.90 3.69 11.73
C TYR A 894 12.25 3.01 13.05
N PHE A 895 13.41 2.34 13.13
CA PHE A 895 13.87 1.71 14.37
C PHE A 895 14.04 2.75 15.47
N HIS A 896 14.83 3.80 15.21
CA HIS A 896 15.16 4.84 16.18
C HIS A 896 13.95 5.65 16.62
N MET A 897 13.05 5.97 15.68
CA MET A 897 11.94 6.87 15.99
C MET A 897 10.72 6.12 16.53
N ASN A 898 10.49 4.87 16.14
CA ASN A 898 9.28 4.12 16.48
C ASN A 898 9.60 2.84 17.26
N THR A 899 10.42 1.95 16.70
CA THR A 899 10.55 0.57 17.21
C THR A 899 11.09 0.53 18.64
N GLN A 900 12.16 1.27 18.95
CA GLN A 900 12.80 1.22 20.27
C GLN A 900 11.99 1.89 21.39
N ILE A 901 11.03 2.76 21.07
CA ILE A 901 10.17 3.45 22.04
C ILE A 901 8.71 3.01 21.99
N ARG A 902 8.41 1.95 21.23
CA ARG A 902 7.04 1.58 20.85
C ARG A 902 6.15 1.34 22.05
N ASP A 903 6.63 0.59 23.04
CA ASP A 903 5.83 0.16 24.18
C ASP A 903 5.54 1.33 25.12
N GLN A 904 6.53 2.22 25.30
CA GLN A 904 6.41 3.48 26.05
C GLN A 904 5.41 4.42 25.39
N THR A 905 5.56 4.66 24.08
CA THR A 905 4.63 5.49 23.31
C THR A 905 3.21 4.93 23.35
N GLN A 906 3.04 3.61 23.22
CA GLN A 906 1.72 2.98 23.31
C GLN A 906 1.10 3.16 24.69
N ALA A 907 1.86 2.99 25.78
CA ALA A 907 1.37 3.20 27.13
C ALA A 907 0.95 4.66 27.36
N PHE A 908 1.79 5.60 26.97
CA PHE A 908 1.47 7.03 27.02
C PHE A 908 0.20 7.36 26.22
N ASN A 909 0.10 6.85 24.99
CA ASN A 909 -1.04 7.07 24.10
C ASN A 909 -2.34 6.49 24.68
N ARG A 910 -2.29 5.30 25.31
CA ARG A 910 -3.46 4.72 26.01
C ARG A 910 -3.94 5.66 27.11
N GLY A 911 -3.02 6.20 27.91
CA GLY A 911 -3.33 7.15 28.96
C GLY A 911 -3.95 8.44 28.44
N PHE A 912 -3.29 9.08 27.48
CA PHE A 912 -3.74 10.35 26.90
C PHE A 912 -5.10 10.23 26.21
N ARG A 913 -5.28 9.19 25.37
CA ARG A 913 -6.52 8.96 24.61
C ARG A 913 -7.67 8.42 25.46
N SER A 914 -7.40 7.95 26.68
CA SER A 914 -8.47 7.64 27.63
C SER A 914 -9.22 8.91 28.04
N ILE A 915 -8.52 10.05 28.11
CA ILE A 915 -9.11 11.34 28.51
C ILE A 915 -9.59 12.12 27.29
N VAL A 916 -8.76 12.29 26.27
CA VAL A 916 -9.09 13.08 25.07
C VAL A 916 -9.49 12.17 23.91
N ASN A 917 -10.66 12.40 23.32
CA ASN A 917 -11.14 11.59 22.20
C ASN A 917 -10.18 11.70 20.98
N PRO A 918 -9.67 10.58 20.44
CA PRO A 918 -8.79 10.57 19.28
C PRO A 918 -9.34 11.30 18.04
N GLU A 919 -10.65 11.28 17.82
CA GLU A 919 -11.29 11.96 16.67
C GLU A 919 -11.18 13.48 16.76
N TRP A 920 -11.09 14.04 17.97
CA TRP A 920 -10.90 15.49 18.14
C TRP A 920 -9.45 15.89 17.94
N LEU A 921 -8.51 14.97 18.19
CA LEU A 921 -7.08 15.21 17.97
C LEU A 921 -6.75 15.30 16.49
N SER A 922 -7.51 14.63 15.61
CA SER A 922 -7.29 14.74 14.17
C SER A 922 -7.56 16.13 13.61
N LEU A 923 -8.13 17.05 14.39
CA LEU A 923 -8.28 18.47 14.03
C LEU A 923 -6.95 19.22 13.93
N PHE A 924 -5.88 18.69 14.52
CA PHE A 924 -4.62 19.42 14.69
C PHE A 924 -3.45 18.70 14.01
N SER A 925 -2.56 19.48 13.40
CA SER A 925 -1.23 19.00 12.99
C SER A 925 -0.29 18.86 14.21
N PRO A 926 0.89 18.20 14.10
CA PRO A 926 1.81 18.07 15.23
C PRO A 926 2.23 19.42 15.85
N PRO A 927 2.61 20.46 15.07
CA PRO A 927 2.91 21.79 15.63
C PRO A 927 1.68 22.46 16.28
N GLU A 928 0.48 22.24 15.76
CA GLU A 928 -0.75 22.78 16.35
C GLU A 928 -1.11 22.06 17.66
N LEU A 929 -0.92 20.74 17.73
CA LEU A 929 -1.08 20.00 18.99
C LEU A 929 -0.06 20.47 20.03
N GLN A 930 1.18 20.78 19.63
CA GLN A 930 2.16 21.39 20.52
C GLN A 930 1.68 22.73 21.08
N ARG A 931 1.03 23.57 20.25
CA ARG A 931 0.41 24.83 20.71
C ARG A 931 -0.81 24.58 21.61
N LEU A 932 -1.59 23.54 21.35
CA LEU A 932 -2.71 23.16 22.21
C LEU A 932 -2.24 22.73 23.62
N ILE A 933 -1.11 22.02 23.68
CA ILE A 933 -0.50 21.57 24.94
C ILE A 933 0.23 22.71 25.66
N SER A 934 1.04 23.48 24.94
CA SER A 934 2.02 24.41 25.53
C SER A 934 1.76 25.88 25.26
N GLY A 935 0.62 26.22 24.67
CA GLY A 935 0.27 27.59 24.31
C GLY A 935 1.17 28.11 23.20
N ASP A 936 0.98 29.37 22.85
CA ASP A 936 1.88 30.04 21.93
C ASP A 936 3.22 30.33 22.60
N THR A 937 4.29 30.29 21.80
CA THR A 937 5.65 30.68 22.22
C THR A 937 5.85 32.20 22.23
N VAL A 938 4.77 32.97 22.06
CA VAL A 938 4.79 34.43 22.01
C VAL A 938 4.96 34.97 23.45
N PRO A 939 5.74 36.04 23.66
CA PRO A 939 5.82 36.74 24.94
C PRO A 939 4.46 37.07 25.53
N LEU A 940 4.38 37.19 26.85
CA LEU A 940 3.14 37.56 27.54
C LEU A 940 2.61 38.91 27.02
N ASP A 941 1.44 38.90 26.35
CA ASP A 941 0.80 40.14 25.92
C ASP A 941 0.13 40.85 27.11
N LEU A 942 0.90 41.75 27.74
CA LEU A 942 0.44 42.59 28.84
C LEU A 942 -0.71 43.53 28.43
N LYS A 943 -0.82 43.90 27.15
CA LYS A 943 -1.93 44.74 26.68
C LYS A 943 -3.22 43.96 26.64
N ASP A 944 -3.18 42.72 26.15
CA ASP A 944 -4.33 41.82 26.14
C ASP A 944 -4.77 41.46 27.56
N LEU A 945 -3.82 41.15 28.45
CA LEU A 945 -4.10 40.86 29.86
C LEU A 945 -4.78 42.07 30.54
N ARG A 946 -4.23 43.28 30.38
CA ARG A 946 -4.79 44.51 30.94
C ARG A 946 -6.19 44.80 30.40
N LYS A 947 -6.40 44.64 29.10
CA LYS A 947 -7.69 44.89 28.43
C LYS A 947 -8.81 44.03 29.01
N HIS A 948 -8.51 42.80 29.40
CA HIS A 948 -9.47 41.84 29.96
C HIS A 948 -9.39 41.74 31.50
N THR A 949 -8.69 42.65 32.17
CA THR A 949 -8.61 42.69 33.64
C THR A 949 -9.86 43.34 34.25
N GLN A 950 -10.45 42.70 35.27
CA GLN A 950 -11.53 43.27 36.07
C GLN A 950 -10.98 43.89 37.36
N TYR A 951 -11.56 45.00 37.81
CA TYR A 951 -11.07 45.74 38.97
C TYR A 951 -12.13 45.83 40.08
N TYR A 952 -11.72 45.63 41.33
CA TYR A 952 -12.59 45.61 42.50
C TYR A 952 -12.01 46.40 43.68
N GLY A 953 -12.83 46.71 44.67
CA GLY A 953 -12.40 47.40 45.91
C GLY A 953 -11.95 48.85 45.68
N GLY A 954 -12.53 49.56 44.71
CA GLY A 954 -12.18 50.94 44.40
C GLY A 954 -11.00 51.13 43.44
N PHE A 955 -10.35 50.04 43.00
CA PHE A 955 -9.42 50.10 41.87
C PHE A 955 -10.17 50.17 40.53
N HIS A 956 -9.55 50.83 39.56
CA HIS A 956 -9.95 50.91 38.16
C HIS A 956 -8.68 51.08 37.31
N ASP A 957 -8.79 50.93 35.99
CA ASP A 957 -7.63 50.90 35.08
C ASP A 957 -6.71 52.13 35.18
N SER A 958 -7.29 53.32 35.38
CA SER A 958 -6.57 54.59 35.54
C SER A 958 -6.06 54.86 36.96
N HIS A 959 -6.29 53.97 37.93
CA HIS A 959 -5.84 54.17 39.30
C HIS A 959 -4.31 54.16 39.38
N ARG A 960 -3.71 55.08 40.15
CA ARG A 960 -2.24 55.27 40.23
C ARG A 960 -1.46 53.97 40.45
N VAL A 961 -1.88 53.16 41.42
CA VAL A 961 -1.21 51.89 41.77
C VAL A 961 -1.37 50.83 40.67
N VAL A 962 -2.52 50.81 39.99
CA VAL A 962 -2.77 49.91 38.84
C VAL A 962 -1.89 50.34 37.65
N GLY A 963 -1.82 51.64 37.37
CA GLY A 963 -0.90 52.20 36.38
C GLY A 963 0.56 51.82 36.67
N TRP A 964 0.97 51.89 37.95
CA TRP A 964 2.31 51.44 38.38
C TRP A 964 2.54 49.95 38.18
N LEU A 965 1.58 49.09 38.52
CA LEU A 965 1.68 47.64 38.29
C LEU A 965 1.99 47.34 36.83
N TRP A 966 1.18 47.86 35.90
CA TRP A 966 1.38 47.63 34.47
C TRP A 966 2.70 48.19 33.94
N ASP A 967 3.10 49.37 34.43
CA ASP A 967 4.39 49.97 34.14
C ASP A 967 5.56 49.09 34.60
N ILE A 968 5.47 48.54 35.82
CA ILE A 968 6.48 47.65 36.41
C ILE A 968 6.59 46.36 35.59
N LEU A 969 5.47 45.71 35.29
CA LEU A 969 5.45 44.50 34.46
C LEU A 969 6.06 44.75 33.08
N ALA A 970 5.78 45.91 32.46
CA ALA A 970 6.23 46.23 31.11
C ALA A 970 7.70 46.70 31.03
N LYS A 971 8.21 47.41 32.04
CA LYS A 971 9.54 48.06 31.98
C LYS A 971 10.56 47.48 32.94
N ASP A 972 10.13 47.00 34.11
CA ASP A 972 11.03 46.57 35.18
C ASP A 972 11.18 45.05 35.26
N PHE A 973 10.19 44.26 34.80
CA PHE A 973 10.22 42.79 34.86
C PHE A 973 10.75 42.16 33.56
N SER A 974 11.61 41.13 33.69
CA SER A 974 12.03 40.27 32.58
C SER A 974 10.90 39.35 32.09
N GLU A 975 11.07 38.69 30.94
CA GLU A 975 10.10 37.69 30.46
C GLU A 975 9.87 36.56 31.47
N ASP A 976 10.91 36.10 32.16
CA ASP A 976 10.76 35.04 33.16
C ASP A 976 10.06 35.56 34.43
N GLU A 977 10.33 36.81 34.84
CA GLU A 977 9.59 37.45 35.94
C GLU A 977 8.11 37.69 35.58
N ARG A 978 7.79 37.97 34.31
CA ARG A 978 6.41 38.07 33.81
C ARG A 978 5.68 36.73 33.86
N LYS A 979 6.36 35.63 33.52
CA LYS A 979 5.80 34.26 33.68
C LYS A 979 5.58 33.92 35.15
N LEU A 980 6.52 34.28 36.03
CA LEU A 980 6.35 34.12 37.47
C LEU A 980 5.16 34.93 38.00
N PHE A 981 4.97 36.17 37.52
CA PHE A 981 3.80 36.97 37.86
C PHE A 981 2.50 36.29 37.39
N LEU A 982 2.44 35.82 36.15
CA LEU A 982 1.26 35.13 35.63
C LEU A 982 0.95 33.87 36.47
N LYS A 983 1.98 33.08 36.78
CA LYS A 983 1.86 31.89 37.64
C LYS A 983 1.37 32.27 39.03
N PHE A 984 1.90 33.34 39.61
CA PHE A 984 1.49 33.84 40.91
C PHE A 984 0.00 34.20 40.95
N VAL A 985 -0.57 34.77 39.88
CA VAL A 985 -1.98 35.19 39.87
C VAL A 985 -2.95 34.15 39.30
N THR A 986 -2.50 33.20 38.49
CA THR A 986 -3.37 32.23 37.79
C THR A 986 -3.04 30.75 38.06
N SER A 987 -1.97 30.46 38.79
CA SER A 987 -1.34 29.13 38.88
C SER A 987 -0.79 28.57 37.55
N CYS A 988 -0.86 29.32 36.44
CA CYS A 988 -0.34 28.92 35.14
C CYS A 988 0.84 29.81 34.72
N SER A 989 1.94 29.20 34.27
CA SER A 989 3.10 29.95 33.77
C SER A 989 2.94 30.48 32.33
N LYS A 990 1.86 30.12 31.63
CA LYS A 990 1.60 30.50 30.23
C LYS A 990 0.18 31.05 30.01
N PRO A 991 0.02 31.97 29.04
CA PRO A 991 -1.29 32.53 28.71
C PRO A 991 -2.22 31.48 28.06
N PRO A 992 -3.55 31.67 28.14
CA PRO A 992 -4.51 30.86 27.40
C PRO A 992 -4.30 30.99 25.88
N LEU A 993 -4.50 29.89 25.14
CA LEU A 993 -4.25 29.84 23.69
C LEU A 993 -5.09 30.84 22.87
N LEU A 994 -6.30 31.18 23.32
CA LEU A 994 -7.19 32.14 22.64
C LEU A 994 -7.14 33.54 23.27
N GLY A 995 -6.06 33.86 24.01
CA GLY A 995 -5.89 35.12 24.73
C GLY A 995 -6.68 35.20 26.05
N PHE A 996 -6.50 36.30 26.77
CA PHE A 996 -7.03 36.47 28.13
C PHE A 996 -8.55 36.70 28.18
N ALA A 997 -9.19 36.99 27.05
CA ALA A 997 -10.65 37.00 26.92
C ALA A 997 -11.30 35.65 27.27
N HIS A 998 -10.55 34.55 27.12
CA HIS A 998 -11.00 33.19 27.39
C HIS A 998 -10.40 32.63 28.71
N LEU A 999 -9.83 33.48 29.56
CA LEU A 999 -9.42 33.09 30.90
C LEU A 999 -10.65 33.04 31.81
N GLU A 1000 -10.94 31.87 32.35
CA GLU A 1000 -12.10 31.66 33.22
C GLU A 1000 -11.63 31.13 34.60
N PRO A 1001 -12.01 31.80 35.70
CA PRO A 1001 -12.62 33.13 35.77
C PRO A 1001 -11.70 34.26 35.26
N PRO A 1002 -12.20 35.45 34.89
CA PRO A 1002 -11.36 36.54 34.34
C PRO A 1002 -10.32 37.04 35.36
N PHE A 1003 -9.14 37.45 34.88
CA PHE A 1003 -8.11 38.02 35.74
C PHE A 1003 -8.63 39.30 36.42
N SER A 1004 -8.48 39.36 37.73
CA SER A 1004 -9.11 40.37 38.57
C SER A 1004 -8.10 41.00 39.51
N ILE A 1005 -8.22 42.29 39.79
CA ILE A 1005 -7.38 43.01 40.76
C ILE A 1005 -8.28 43.68 41.80
N ARG A 1006 -8.09 43.33 43.08
CA ARG A 1006 -8.83 43.92 44.20
C ARG A 1006 -7.88 44.73 45.09
N CYS A 1007 -8.28 45.95 45.41
CA CYS A 1007 -7.62 46.73 46.46
C CYS A 1007 -7.85 46.07 47.82
N VAL A 1008 -6.79 45.92 48.62
CA VAL A 1008 -6.89 45.51 50.02
C VAL A 1008 -6.70 46.74 50.90
N GLU A 1009 -7.74 47.12 51.64
CA GLU A 1009 -7.63 48.20 52.61
C GLU A 1009 -6.96 47.73 53.92
N VAL A 1010 -6.14 48.61 54.49
CA VAL A 1010 -5.60 48.44 55.85
C VAL A 1010 -6.76 48.74 56.81
N GLY A 1011 -7.44 47.70 57.29
CA GLY A 1011 -8.62 47.84 58.17
C GLY A 1011 -9.22 46.54 58.69
N ASP A 1012 -9.46 45.52 57.86
CA ASP A 1012 -10.51 44.54 58.18
C ASP A 1012 -10.04 43.08 58.15
N ASP A 1013 -9.40 42.60 59.24
CA ASP A 1013 -9.29 41.16 59.50
C ASP A 1013 -10.24 40.69 60.63
N GLU A 1014 -11.20 41.51 61.05
CA GLU A 1014 -12.30 41.09 61.93
C GLU A 1014 -13.64 41.69 61.48
N ASP A 1015 -14.21 41.25 60.35
CA ASP A 1015 -15.67 41.24 60.25
C ASP A 1015 -16.19 40.23 59.22
N THR A 1016 -16.84 39.19 59.75
CA THR A 1016 -17.73 38.30 59.03
C THR A 1016 -19.04 39.02 58.76
N GLY A 1017 -19.20 39.62 57.57
CA GLY A 1017 -20.53 40.02 57.09
C GLY A 1017 -20.55 41.17 56.09
N ASP A 1018 -21.09 40.89 54.91
CA ASP A 1018 -21.58 41.89 53.96
C ASP A 1018 -22.62 42.78 54.64
N THR A 1019 -22.26 44.02 55.01
CA THR A 1019 -23.26 45.06 55.28
C THR A 1019 -22.90 46.40 54.64
N ILE A 1020 -23.97 47.10 54.29
CA ILE A 1020 -24.05 48.40 53.60
C ILE A 1020 -23.25 49.52 54.30
N GLY A 1021 -22.79 49.30 55.54
CA GLY A 1021 -21.96 50.24 56.31
C GLY A 1021 -20.56 50.48 55.76
N SER A 1022 -19.94 49.52 55.06
CA SER A 1022 -18.56 49.64 54.56
C SER A 1022 -18.40 50.66 53.43
N VAL A 1023 -19.47 50.98 52.70
CA VAL A 1023 -19.43 51.94 51.58
C VAL A 1023 -19.42 53.39 52.08
N ILE A 1024 -20.00 53.66 53.26
CA ILE A 1024 -20.10 55.03 53.82
C ILE A 1024 -18.82 55.42 54.58
N ARG A 1025 -18.11 54.44 55.17
CA ARG A 1025 -16.88 54.71 55.93
C ARG A 1025 -15.66 55.02 55.04
N GLY A 1026 -15.66 54.56 53.78
CA GLY A 1026 -14.59 54.82 52.81
C GLY A 1026 -14.47 56.28 52.35
N PHE A 1027 -15.53 57.09 52.48
CA PHE A 1027 -15.56 58.46 51.94
C PHE A 1027 -14.90 59.55 52.82
N PHE A 1028 -14.64 59.30 54.12
CA PHE A 1028 -14.30 60.39 55.06
C PHE A 1028 -12.99 60.29 55.86
N THR A 1029 -12.06 59.37 55.56
CA THR A 1029 -10.84 59.23 56.39
C THR A 1029 -9.54 59.51 55.64
N ILE A 1030 -9.17 60.79 55.58
CA ILE A 1030 -7.87 61.30 55.15
C ILE A 1030 -6.87 61.11 56.30
N ARG A 1031 -6.10 60.01 56.27
CA ARG A 1031 -4.73 59.77 56.82
C ARG A 1031 -4.53 58.27 57.06
N LYS A 1032 -4.12 57.49 56.04
CA LYS A 1032 -3.68 56.10 56.21
C LYS A 1032 -2.16 55.98 56.17
N LYS A 1033 -1.62 55.20 57.11
CA LYS A 1033 -0.22 54.75 57.25
C LYS A 1033 0.16 53.87 56.05
N ASP A 1034 1.38 54.00 55.52
CA ASP A 1034 1.86 53.22 54.36
C ASP A 1034 1.86 51.71 54.71
N PRO A 1035 1.23 50.81 53.94
CA PRO A 1035 1.21 49.36 54.18
C PRO A 1035 2.57 48.72 53.86
N LEU A 1036 3.64 49.15 54.54
CA LEU A 1036 5.03 48.74 54.28
C LEU A 1036 5.28 47.23 54.55
N ASN A 1037 4.44 46.60 55.39
CA ASN A 1037 4.65 45.22 55.83
C ASN A 1037 3.82 44.17 55.05
N ARG A 1038 2.75 44.54 54.36
CA ARG A 1038 1.90 43.57 53.64
C ARG A 1038 2.47 43.31 52.24
N LEU A 1039 2.51 42.05 51.82
CA LEU A 1039 2.87 41.66 50.45
C LEU A 1039 1.60 41.63 49.57
N PRO A 1040 1.73 41.79 48.24
CA PRO A 1040 0.66 41.39 47.33
C PRO A 1040 0.39 39.89 47.53
N THR A 1041 -0.88 39.52 47.59
CA THR A 1041 -1.31 38.12 47.69
C THR A 1041 -2.19 37.79 46.48
N SER A 1042 -2.37 36.51 46.19
CA SER A 1042 -3.23 36.06 45.10
C SER A 1042 -4.24 35.03 45.58
N SER A 1043 -5.31 34.88 44.83
CA SER A 1043 -6.27 33.78 44.96
C SER A 1043 -6.44 33.21 43.57
N THR A 1044 -5.56 32.27 43.22
CA THR A 1044 -5.42 31.74 41.85
C THR A 1044 -6.68 31.03 41.36
N CYS A 1045 -7.48 30.46 42.27
CA CYS A 1045 -8.82 29.94 42.01
C CYS A 1045 -9.75 30.97 41.31
N PHE A 1046 -9.60 32.26 41.64
CA PHE A 1046 -10.39 33.35 41.08
C PHE A 1046 -9.59 34.22 40.10
N ASN A 1047 -8.39 33.79 39.73
CA ASN A 1047 -7.41 34.62 39.01
C ASN A 1047 -7.31 36.04 39.61
N LEU A 1048 -7.30 36.14 40.95
CA LEU A 1048 -7.43 37.40 41.67
C LEU A 1048 -6.10 37.84 42.29
N LEU A 1049 -5.64 39.04 41.95
CA LEU A 1049 -4.55 39.73 42.63
C LEU A 1049 -5.11 40.66 43.71
N LYS A 1050 -4.78 40.38 44.97
CA LYS A 1050 -5.06 41.23 46.12
C LYS A 1050 -3.90 42.19 46.32
N LEU A 1051 -4.10 43.44 45.92
CA LEU A 1051 -3.04 44.43 45.82
C LEU A 1051 -3.24 45.58 46.84
N PRO A 1052 -2.31 45.76 47.81
CA PRO A 1052 -2.35 46.90 48.72
C PRO A 1052 -2.18 48.24 47.98
N ASN A 1053 -2.82 49.30 48.50
CA ASN A 1053 -2.68 50.66 47.96
C ASN A 1053 -1.35 51.31 48.40
N TYR A 1054 -0.23 50.84 47.84
CA TYR A 1054 1.11 51.35 48.15
C TYR A 1054 1.27 52.83 47.82
N GLN A 1055 2.04 53.55 48.64
CA GLN A 1055 2.26 54.99 48.43
C GLN A 1055 3.40 55.32 47.46
N LYS A 1056 4.28 54.34 47.15
CA LYS A 1056 5.44 54.51 46.26
C LYS A 1056 5.53 53.37 45.23
N LYS A 1057 5.91 53.72 43.98
CA LYS A 1057 6.12 52.76 42.88
C LYS A 1057 7.24 51.76 43.19
N SER A 1058 8.34 52.20 43.81
CA SER A 1058 9.45 51.33 44.19
C SER A 1058 9.03 50.26 45.21
N THR A 1059 8.21 50.63 46.21
CA THR A 1059 7.68 49.67 47.19
C THR A 1059 6.83 48.60 46.50
N LEU A 1060 5.95 48.98 45.58
CA LEU A 1060 5.17 48.01 44.79
C LEU A 1060 6.09 47.08 43.99
N ARG A 1061 7.08 47.62 43.29
CA ARG A 1061 8.03 46.84 42.48
C ARG A 1061 8.76 45.79 43.32
N ASP A 1062 9.37 46.21 44.42
CA ASP A 1062 10.22 45.34 45.23
C ASP A 1062 9.39 44.29 45.96
N LYS A 1063 8.20 44.66 46.47
CA LYS A 1063 7.27 43.74 47.14
C LYS A 1063 6.62 42.76 46.15
N LEU A 1064 6.27 43.20 44.95
CA LEU A 1064 5.72 42.33 43.90
C LEU A 1064 6.77 41.33 43.44
N ARG A 1065 8.00 41.80 43.15
CA ARG A 1065 9.12 40.93 42.75
C ARG A 1065 9.42 39.88 43.82
N TYR A 1066 9.44 40.28 45.10
CA TYR A 1066 9.58 39.35 46.21
C TYR A 1066 8.42 38.32 46.22
N ALA A 1067 7.16 38.77 46.17
CA ALA A 1067 6.01 37.88 46.22
C ALA A 1067 5.99 36.84 45.09
N VAL A 1068 6.30 37.23 43.85
CA VAL A 1068 6.30 36.31 42.70
C VAL A 1068 7.51 35.37 42.67
N SER A 1069 8.61 35.70 43.36
CA SER A 1069 9.84 34.89 43.38
C SER A 1069 9.99 33.99 44.61
N SER A 1070 9.22 34.25 45.67
CA SER A 1070 9.36 33.54 46.96
C SER A 1070 8.97 32.07 46.89
N ASN A 1071 8.20 31.64 45.88
CA ASN A 1071 7.76 30.25 45.65
C ASN A 1071 7.12 29.56 46.89
N THR A 1072 6.77 30.34 47.90
CA THR A 1072 5.96 29.94 49.06
C THR A 1072 4.56 29.69 48.52
N GLY A 1073 4.04 28.47 48.68
CA GLY A 1073 2.70 28.10 48.22
C GLY A 1073 1.58 28.92 48.91
N PHE A 1074 0.40 28.33 49.10
CA PHE A 1074 -0.72 29.01 49.75
C PHE A 1074 -0.47 29.41 51.23
N GLU A 1075 0.71 29.13 51.79
CA GLU A 1075 1.09 29.39 53.19
C GLU A 1075 1.10 30.89 53.60
N LEU A 1076 1.17 31.83 52.65
CA LEU A 1076 1.17 33.28 52.92
C LEU A 1076 -0.18 33.98 52.67
N SER A 1077 -1.26 33.22 52.42
CA SER A 1077 -2.58 33.75 52.04
C SER A 1077 -3.43 34.21 53.21
#